data_AF-A0A814IFQ4-F1
#
_entry.id   AF-A0A814IFQ4-F1
#
_cell.length_a   1.000
_cell.length_b   1.000
_cell.length_c   1.000
_cell.angle_alpha   90.00
_cell.angle_beta   90.00
_cell.angle_gamma   90.00
#
_symmetry.space_group_name_H-M   'P 1'
#
loop_
_entity.id
_entity.type
_entity.pdbx_description
1 polymer ?
#
loop_
_entity_poly.entity_id
_entity_poly.type
_entity_poly.pdbx_seq_one_letter_code
_entity_poly.pdbx_strand_id
1 'polypeptide(L)'
;MSSQHRQKCSYGGECKLIENDSCHANDFEHPDFCRDGGRCENMNYEHLKAYRHVPLCQYRRQCLDYNRGTVDHCRNFRHCLSMCRFGHFCVKFHDEKHLSQENHPFHPPCPLTPFHCRQYNSLCDTKNIRTLSIEVQNHCLQYSHVCRYGRQCYETADIHWKNTIHVARNICLKNDACTEIDQENHLNSFSHPGIADIRRFCPYPGHECRDRRKLEHIKQYRHHGNHDRSGVISCFGQNKTINFVENQERIVQAIKKYAKSLNSRDTLSIPLEIQKWIKGLQPIHRCSKVIFESILVHGHVMSREHMEHLKNPSFVAQAVQEHKRVRAIFDRYKTPAIEDYAKEYIRAIVFLEYSKKHGTTAITGAAIGDLLMPVTHDDYGDTIRKKERMFQSLMKLEEVETIKKCAIDIAEASWNLHSSPSGIGYSNDKELGTDKHVFSVLGPHLGHYYGDIFLVFKSEVMFHPDANFSPQAATSFLSGRTFTNRPWVQDPGARSAKIKCFHESKLHCAIPGYEYAAVAELIAVSGLQKKTMDIDLKTILNYWTKADSHQVFEAHLPRLVPLDYIEEVYIPKNLFASLTSAAQESATKVFRDTLHITDHKINLTDTGGGVSPLSDKSRSEYQDFVIGILMKKIEKRKEHAKHFRGFVLTLAPNQFTDHIVLPLTINDAHNQYLRIHKQSSNSNVVYIYWETMYGDMMVTLSDEPIIPDEKQPHIRCLVCYIAEKPSMTTTSYNESYSYLNAGEPYRHGIIKTNGQCSSSSRSFHRGCNMEEFSMYCLKIDKQTGQVILSHAGPNSIYCYETIACKFSKISLDLNKLQYVHVSAGSHKVPIRDLIISFEEISDLHPSFDMKFKRGDDPFPRSKKSYDYDRLTSSKIPYTTLSTKYKTSSSTDDVFDYDVDDKNLDPCPYSINCVLQESLKHMKEYSHPCPYSELCRSKDKEPHLTHEPHRVEQCSLKSSCQKLDDPLHRVKYRHPGYPDFLIPCRDGLNCHNKTFDHRTKYSHGEKIETSEFMSYDTSHKPSSKYHPEYRDTEYTHVKTSDQRTPCRYGSNCYVQNNSDHCSEYSHPCEYKSKHSTSSSVKRTPCRYGNNCWDKNSYQHCLEYSHPDDE
;
A
#
# COMPACT_ATOMS: atom_id res chain seq x y z
N MET A 1 21.50 -50.28 -57.86
CA MET A 1 20.39 -49.84 -56.98
C MET A 1 20.96 -48.84 -56.00
N SER A 2 20.60 -47.56 -56.14
CA SER A 2 21.07 -46.45 -55.31
C SER A 2 20.41 -46.54 -53.93
N SER A 3 21.20 -46.62 -52.86
CA SER A 3 20.70 -46.48 -51.50
C SER A 3 20.29 -45.03 -51.27
N GLN A 4 19.02 -44.72 -51.46
CA GLN A 4 18.47 -43.46 -50.94
C GLN A 4 18.56 -43.51 -49.42
N HIS A 5 19.53 -42.78 -48.86
CA HIS A 5 19.62 -42.56 -47.43
C HIS A 5 18.36 -41.83 -46.97
N ARG A 6 17.60 -42.44 -46.05
CA ARG A 6 16.42 -41.83 -45.44
C ARG A 6 16.83 -40.54 -44.74
N GLN A 7 15.99 -39.51 -44.81
CA GLN A 7 16.30 -38.25 -44.15
C GLN A 7 16.02 -38.35 -42.65
N LYS A 8 16.81 -37.70 -41.80
CA LYS A 8 16.52 -37.68 -40.37
C LYS A 8 15.22 -36.93 -40.11
N CYS A 9 14.32 -37.53 -39.34
CA CYS A 9 13.07 -36.89 -38.96
C CYS A 9 13.33 -35.61 -38.16
N SER A 10 12.73 -34.48 -38.54
CA SER A 10 12.85 -33.20 -37.82
C SER A 10 12.30 -33.26 -36.39
N TYR A 11 11.35 -34.16 -36.15
CA TYR A 11 10.74 -34.41 -34.84
C TYR A 11 11.51 -35.42 -33.98
N GLY A 12 12.55 -36.08 -34.53
CA GLY A 12 13.40 -37.03 -33.81
C GLY A 12 12.59 -38.14 -33.11
N GLY A 13 12.91 -38.39 -31.83
CA GLY A 13 12.25 -39.37 -30.98
C GLY A 13 10.81 -39.03 -30.58
N GLU A 14 10.37 -37.78 -30.78
CA GLU A 14 9.01 -37.31 -30.46
C GLU A 14 8.04 -37.41 -31.65
N CYS A 15 8.45 -38.05 -32.75
CA CYS A 15 7.63 -38.12 -33.96
C CYS A 15 6.37 -38.99 -33.77
N LYS A 16 5.20 -38.33 -33.71
CA LYS A 16 3.88 -39.01 -33.66
C LYS A 16 3.38 -39.54 -35.00
N LEU A 17 4.08 -39.21 -36.09
CA LEU A 17 3.69 -39.62 -37.45
C LEU A 17 4.17 -41.05 -37.78
N ILE A 18 5.14 -41.59 -37.04
CA ILE A 18 5.63 -42.97 -37.21
C ILE A 18 4.49 -44.00 -37.17
N GLU A 19 3.57 -43.84 -36.22
CA GLU A 19 2.53 -44.83 -35.96
C GLU A 19 1.31 -44.67 -36.88
N ASN A 20 1.13 -43.48 -37.46
CA ASN A 20 -0.10 -43.10 -38.17
C ASN A 20 0.11 -42.83 -39.66
N ASP A 21 1.35 -42.73 -40.14
CA ASP A 21 1.68 -42.42 -41.52
C ASP A 21 2.82 -43.34 -42.01
N SER A 22 2.41 -44.38 -42.76
CA SER A 22 3.33 -45.36 -43.33
C SER A 22 4.31 -44.74 -44.34
N CYS A 23 3.93 -43.64 -45.01
CA CYS A 23 4.84 -42.93 -45.91
C CYS A 23 5.92 -42.21 -45.09
N HIS A 24 5.55 -41.52 -44.02
CA HIS A 24 6.51 -40.86 -43.13
C HIS A 24 7.54 -41.83 -42.51
N ALA A 25 7.07 -43.01 -42.06
CA ALA A 25 7.95 -44.03 -41.48
C ALA A 25 8.95 -44.63 -42.49
N ASN A 26 8.60 -44.63 -43.79
CA ASN A 26 9.47 -45.10 -44.85
C ASN A 26 10.47 -44.03 -45.32
N ASP A 27 10.04 -42.76 -45.33
CA ASP A 27 10.83 -41.65 -45.88
C ASP A 27 11.84 -41.08 -44.87
N PHE A 28 11.58 -41.23 -43.57
CA PHE A 28 12.42 -40.66 -42.51
C PHE A 28 13.03 -41.72 -41.57
N GLU A 29 14.26 -41.45 -41.12
CA GLU A 29 14.95 -42.22 -40.09
C GLU A 29 14.66 -41.62 -38.70
N HIS A 30 14.28 -42.47 -37.74
CA HIS A 30 13.96 -42.09 -36.37
C HIS A 30 14.94 -42.73 -35.38
N PRO A 31 15.18 -42.12 -34.22
CA PRO A 31 16.15 -42.64 -33.25
C PRO A 31 15.71 -43.95 -32.59
N ASP A 32 16.64 -44.65 -31.95
CA ASP A 32 16.34 -45.86 -31.19
C ASP A 32 15.45 -45.59 -29.97
N PHE A 33 14.78 -46.63 -29.48
CA PHE A 33 14.07 -46.54 -28.20
C PHE A 33 15.05 -46.31 -27.06
N CYS A 34 14.63 -45.52 -26.07
CA CYS A 34 15.40 -45.28 -24.86
C CYS A 34 15.68 -46.61 -24.14
N ARG A 35 16.94 -46.82 -23.75
CA ARG A 35 17.39 -48.04 -23.04
C ARG A 35 16.68 -48.27 -21.71
N ASP A 36 16.23 -47.19 -21.08
CA ASP A 36 15.49 -47.26 -19.81
C ASP A 36 14.00 -47.61 -20.01
N GLY A 37 13.52 -47.68 -21.27
CA GLY A 37 12.15 -48.07 -21.61
C GLY A 37 11.10 -47.26 -20.84
N GLY A 38 10.13 -47.96 -20.23
CA GLY A 38 9.10 -47.35 -19.39
C GLY A 38 9.60 -46.78 -18.06
N ARG A 39 10.84 -47.10 -17.65
CA ARG A 39 11.47 -46.55 -16.44
C ARG A 39 12.22 -45.26 -16.71
N CYS A 40 12.30 -44.80 -17.96
CA CYS A 40 12.98 -43.56 -18.30
C CYS A 40 12.33 -42.36 -17.59
N GLU A 41 13.09 -41.64 -16.76
CA GLU A 41 12.62 -40.40 -16.12
C GLU A 41 13.16 -39.14 -16.80
N ASN A 42 14.05 -39.29 -17.80
CA ASN A 42 14.71 -38.17 -18.44
C ASN A 42 13.78 -37.42 -19.39
N MET A 43 13.40 -36.20 -18.99
CA MET A 43 12.52 -35.32 -19.77
C MET A 43 13.29 -34.17 -20.45
N ASN A 44 14.62 -34.24 -20.54
CA ASN A 44 15.41 -33.27 -21.28
C ASN A 44 15.02 -33.33 -22.77
N TYR A 45 14.74 -32.17 -23.37
CA TYR A 45 14.39 -32.04 -24.79
C TYR A 45 15.40 -32.73 -25.72
N GLU A 46 16.70 -32.62 -25.44
CA GLU A 46 17.72 -33.30 -26.23
C GLU A 46 17.62 -34.82 -26.12
N HIS A 47 17.29 -35.34 -24.94
CA HIS A 47 17.07 -36.77 -24.73
C HIS A 47 15.80 -37.27 -25.43
N LEU A 48 14.68 -36.54 -25.30
CA LEU A 48 13.42 -36.87 -25.96
C LEU A 48 13.54 -36.81 -27.50
N LYS A 49 14.40 -35.92 -28.01
CA LYS A 49 14.69 -35.84 -29.44
C LYS A 49 15.65 -36.94 -29.92
N ALA A 50 16.58 -37.37 -29.06
CA ALA A 50 17.59 -38.38 -29.36
C ALA A 50 17.09 -39.83 -29.21
N TYR A 51 15.97 -40.08 -28.52
CA TYR A 51 15.45 -41.42 -28.28
C TYR A 51 13.93 -41.46 -28.37
N ARG A 52 13.37 -42.55 -28.91
CA ARG A 52 11.93 -42.84 -28.84
C ARG A 52 11.55 -43.35 -27.46
N HIS A 53 10.37 -42.97 -26.98
CA HIS A 53 9.83 -43.45 -25.70
C HIS A 53 8.47 -44.10 -25.92
N VAL A 54 8.16 -45.09 -25.07
CA VAL A 54 6.81 -45.67 -25.01
C VAL A 54 5.82 -44.65 -24.44
N PRO A 55 4.51 -44.77 -24.75
CA PRO A 55 3.48 -43.83 -24.29
C PRO A 55 3.48 -43.63 -22.77
N LEU A 56 3.09 -42.44 -22.31
CA LEU A 56 2.94 -42.18 -20.87
C LEU A 56 1.77 -42.99 -20.29
N CYS A 57 2.00 -43.64 -19.15
CA CYS A 57 0.93 -44.28 -18.39
C CYS A 57 -0.09 -43.22 -17.94
N GLN A 58 -1.39 -43.51 -18.08
CA GLN A 58 -2.47 -42.63 -17.63
C GLN A 58 -2.40 -42.32 -16.12
N TYR A 59 -1.87 -43.26 -15.32
CA TYR A 59 -1.69 -43.11 -13.87
C TYR A 59 -0.29 -42.62 -13.47
N ARG A 60 0.62 -42.41 -14.43
CA ARG A 60 1.98 -41.85 -14.23
C ARG A 60 2.71 -42.54 -13.06
N ARG A 61 3.38 -41.77 -12.18
CA ARG A 61 4.05 -42.27 -10.97
C ARG A 61 3.10 -42.90 -9.92
N GLN A 62 1.79 -42.70 -10.04
CA GLN A 62 0.79 -43.30 -9.15
C GLN A 62 0.31 -44.67 -9.65
N CYS A 63 0.86 -45.16 -10.78
CA CYS A 63 0.49 -46.46 -11.34
C CYS A 63 0.85 -47.61 -10.38
N LEU A 64 -0.16 -48.38 -9.98
CA LEU A 64 0.02 -49.54 -9.11
C LEU A 64 0.86 -50.65 -9.77
N ASP A 65 0.70 -50.86 -11.08
CA ASP A 65 1.45 -51.90 -11.82
C ASP A 65 2.94 -51.57 -11.93
N TYR A 66 3.27 -50.28 -12.07
CA TYR A 66 4.64 -49.78 -11.96
C TYR A 66 5.20 -49.97 -10.56
N ASN A 67 4.45 -49.59 -9.52
CA ASN A 67 4.86 -49.73 -8.13
C ASN A 67 5.01 -51.21 -7.70
N ARG A 68 4.28 -52.13 -8.35
CA ARG A 68 4.42 -53.59 -8.18
C ARG A 68 5.53 -54.21 -9.04
N GLY A 69 6.18 -53.42 -9.91
CA GLY A 69 7.27 -53.88 -10.75
C GLY A 69 6.87 -54.75 -11.94
N THR A 70 5.62 -54.66 -12.42
CA THR A 70 5.13 -55.48 -13.54
C THR A 70 5.90 -55.15 -14.83
N VAL A 71 6.72 -56.10 -15.29
CA VAL A 71 7.65 -55.91 -16.41
C VAL A 71 6.92 -55.59 -17.71
N ASP A 72 5.82 -56.30 -18.02
CA ASP A 72 5.06 -56.07 -19.25
C ASP A 72 4.37 -54.70 -19.27
N HIS A 73 3.96 -54.19 -18.12
CA HIS A 73 3.44 -52.83 -18.02
C HIS A 73 4.54 -51.79 -18.30
N CYS A 74 5.73 -51.97 -17.72
CA CYS A 74 6.89 -51.09 -17.94
C CYS A 74 7.49 -51.20 -19.36
N ARG A 75 7.16 -52.24 -20.12
CA ARG A 75 7.53 -52.35 -21.54
C ARG A 75 6.65 -51.50 -22.45
N ASN A 76 5.40 -51.27 -22.05
CA ASN A 76 4.41 -50.59 -22.89
C ASN A 76 4.13 -49.16 -22.46
N PHE A 77 4.43 -48.80 -21.20
CA PHE A 77 4.14 -47.49 -20.65
C PHE A 77 5.30 -46.91 -19.86
N ARG A 78 5.42 -45.58 -19.95
CA ARG A 78 6.41 -44.77 -19.23
C ARG A 78 5.78 -44.07 -18.03
N HIS A 79 6.48 -44.07 -16.89
CA HIS A 79 5.95 -43.62 -15.59
C HIS A 79 6.63 -42.36 -15.04
N CYS A 80 6.90 -41.38 -15.90
CA CYS A 80 7.43 -40.08 -15.49
C CYS A 80 6.32 -39.01 -15.37
N LEU A 81 6.66 -37.88 -14.76
CA LEU A 81 5.78 -36.70 -14.70
C LEU A 81 5.65 -36.08 -16.11
N SER A 82 4.48 -35.51 -16.44
CA SER A 82 4.34 -34.74 -17.68
C SER A 82 5.12 -33.44 -17.57
N MET A 83 5.76 -33.00 -18.65
CA MET A 83 6.29 -31.64 -18.68
C MET A 83 5.16 -30.63 -18.48
N CYS A 84 5.39 -29.67 -17.59
CA CYS A 84 4.50 -28.55 -17.47
C CYS A 84 4.46 -27.77 -18.77
N ARG A 85 3.26 -27.52 -19.31
CA ARG A 85 3.08 -26.78 -20.57
C ARG A 85 3.66 -25.36 -20.54
N PHE A 86 3.85 -24.82 -19.33
CA PHE A 86 4.41 -23.49 -19.12
C PHE A 86 5.89 -23.51 -18.73
N GLY A 87 6.47 -24.66 -18.35
CA GLY A 87 7.88 -24.76 -17.96
C GLY A 87 8.29 -23.70 -16.92
N HIS A 88 9.29 -22.88 -17.25
CA HIS A 88 9.76 -21.76 -16.41
C HIS A 88 8.72 -20.64 -16.19
N PHE A 89 7.67 -20.58 -17.00
CA PHE A 89 6.61 -19.57 -16.93
C PHE A 89 5.39 -20.05 -16.14
N CYS A 90 5.50 -21.19 -15.45
CA CYS A 90 4.39 -21.73 -14.67
C CYS A 90 3.98 -20.75 -13.57
N VAL A 91 2.68 -20.44 -13.48
CA VAL A 91 2.08 -19.61 -12.43
C VAL A 91 1.47 -20.43 -11.29
N LYS A 92 1.29 -21.74 -11.48
CA LYS A 92 0.77 -22.68 -10.49
C LYS A 92 1.87 -23.26 -9.61
N PHE A 93 2.92 -22.48 -9.35
CA PHE A 93 4.09 -22.91 -8.61
C PHE A 93 3.85 -23.03 -7.09
N HIS A 94 2.67 -22.67 -6.57
CA HIS A 94 2.29 -22.98 -5.19
C HIS A 94 1.23 -24.08 -5.08
N ASP A 95 0.74 -24.61 -6.21
CA ASP A 95 -0.21 -25.73 -6.24
C ASP A 95 0.55 -27.05 -6.10
N GLU A 96 0.52 -27.64 -4.91
CA GLU A 96 1.26 -28.88 -4.59
C GLU A 96 0.79 -30.08 -5.42
N LYS A 97 -0.50 -30.11 -5.79
CA LYS A 97 -1.04 -31.15 -6.68
C LYS A 97 -0.45 -30.98 -8.08
N HIS A 98 -0.36 -29.75 -8.58
CA HIS A 98 0.27 -29.47 -9.87
C HIS A 98 1.77 -29.81 -9.85
N LEU A 99 2.53 -29.37 -8.84
CA LEU A 99 3.96 -29.65 -8.72
C LEU A 99 4.28 -31.14 -8.56
N SER A 100 3.39 -31.92 -7.95
CA SER A 100 3.58 -33.37 -7.81
C SER A 100 3.17 -34.17 -9.05
N GLN A 101 2.42 -33.57 -9.97
CA GLN A 101 1.90 -34.23 -11.18
C GLN A 101 2.65 -33.84 -12.45
N GLU A 102 3.34 -32.70 -12.45
CA GLU A 102 4.07 -32.16 -13.59
C GLU A 102 5.56 -31.92 -13.26
N ASN A 103 6.42 -32.07 -14.26
CA ASN A 103 7.84 -31.77 -14.19
C ASN A 103 8.09 -30.31 -14.59
N HIS A 104 8.89 -29.62 -13.79
CA HIS A 104 9.28 -28.23 -14.03
C HIS A 104 10.81 -28.13 -14.18
N PRO A 105 11.31 -27.18 -14.98
CA PRO A 105 12.75 -27.00 -15.21
C PRO A 105 13.44 -26.18 -14.10
N PHE A 106 12.74 -25.88 -13.00
CA PHE A 106 13.22 -25.11 -11.87
C PHE A 106 13.20 -25.96 -10.58
N HIS A 107 14.03 -25.60 -9.60
CA HIS A 107 14.01 -26.21 -8.26
C HIS A 107 12.70 -25.94 -7.50
N PRO A 108 12.35 -26.72 -6.47
CA PRO A 108 11.16 -26.47 -5.66
C PRO A 108 11.01 -24.99 -5.28
N PRO A 109 9.84 -24.39 -5.51
CA PRO A 109 9.64 -22.96 -5.28
C PRO A 109 9.74 -22.63 -3.80
N CYS A 110 10.38 -21.51 -3.47
CA CYS A 110 10.42 -20.99 -2.12
C CYS A 110 8.99 -20.67 -1.64
N PRO A 111 8.54 -21.15 -0.46
CA PRO A 111 7.20 -20.86 0.05
C PRO A 111 6.88 -19.36 0.21
N LEU A 112 7.91 -18.53 0.32
CA LEU A 112 7.81 -17.07 0.51
C LEU A 112 7.95 -16.27 -0.80
N THR A 113 8.14 -16.93 -1.95
CA THR A 113 8.18 -16.25 -3.26
C THR A 113 6.75 -15.88 -3.70
N PRO A 114 6.51 -14.73 -4.36
CA PRO A 114 7.48 -13.76 -4.87
C PRO A 114 7.87 -12.65 -3.89
N PHE A 115 7.09 -12.37 -2.85
CA PHE A 115 7.16 -11.08 -2.15
C PHE A 115 7.93 -11.07 -0.82
N HIS A 116 7.99 -12.20 -0.10
CA HIS A 116 8.39 -12.21 1.33
C HIS A 116 9.69 -12.95 1.62
N CYS A 117 10.37 -13.49 0.60
CA CYS A 117 11.64 -14.17 0.82
C CYS A 117 12.79 -13.18 1.09
N ARG A 118 13.13 -12.98 2.38
CA ARG A 118 14.22 -12.08 2.79
C ARG A 118 15.57 -12.47 2.20
N GLN A 119 15.89 -13.77 2.16
CA GLN A 119 17.16 -14.26 1.60
C GLN A 119 17.30 -13.91 0.11
N TYR A 120 16.23 -14.10 -0.68
CA TYR A 120 16.26 -13.73 -2.09
C TYR A 120 16.29 -12.21 -2.32
N ASN A 121 15.62 -11.43 -1.47
CA ASN A 121 15.72 -9.97 -1.51
C ASN A 121 17.17 -9.52 -1.25
N SER A 122 17.84 -10.10 -0.23
CA SER A 122 19.26 -9.83 0.04
C SER A 122 20.16 -10.21 -1.14
N LEU A 123 19.89 -11.33 -1.82
CA LEU A 123 20.60 -11.70 -3.04
C LEU A 123 20.41 -10.68 -4.17
N CYS A 124 19.19 -10.19 -4.36
CA CYS A 124 18.90 -9.20 -5.39
C CYS A 124 19.50 -7.82 -5.07
N ASP A 125 19.70 -7.51 -3.78
CA ASP A 125 20.16 -6.21 -3.34
C ASP A 125 21.69 -6.10 -3.28
N THR A 126 22.42 -7.22 -3.19
CA THR A 126 23.88 -7.20 -3.20
C THR A 126 24.47 -6.95 -4.60
N LYS A 127 25.61 -6.23 -4.64
CA LYS A 127 26.46 -6.14 -5.82
C LYS A 127 27.49 -7.27 -5.90
N ASN A 128 27.74 -7.96 -4.79
CA ASN A 128 28.71 -9.04 -4.69
C ASN A 128 28.13 -10.21 -3.89
N ILE A 129 27.88 -11.33 -4.55
CA ILE A 129 27.30 -12.53 -3.93
C ILE A 129 28.19 -13.07 -2.80
N ARG A 130 29.51 -12.86 -2.87
CA ARG A 130 30.47 -13.34 -1.85
C ARG A 130 30.33 -12.65 -0.50
N THR A 131 29.65 -11.51 -0.42
CA THR A 131 29.39 -10.82 0.86
C THR A 131 28.14 -11.34 1.57
N LEU A 132 27.34 -12.18 0.91
CA LEU A 132 26.16 -12.80 1.51
C LEU A 132 26.57 -13.98 2.40
N SER A 133 25.79 -14.22 3.46
CA SER A 133 25.98 -15.41 4.28
C SER A 133 25.79 -16.70 3.46
N ILE A 134 26.48 -17.77 3.88
CA ILE A 134 26.36 -19.08 3.24
C ILE A 134 24.92 -19.60 3.25
N GLU A 135 24.13 -19.25 4.27
CA GLU A 135 22.72 -19.58 4.38
C GLU A 135 21.88 -18.96 3.27
N VAL A 136 22.12 -17.68 2.93
CA VAL A 136 21.41 -16.99 1.83
C VAL A 136 21.75 -17.64 0.49
N GLN A 137 23.03 -17.95 0.27
CA GLN A 137 23.49 -18.58 -0.96
C GLN A 137 22.88 -19.98 -1.12
N ASN A 138 22.97 -20.81 -0.07
CA ASN A 138 22.40 -22.17 -0.07
C ASN A 138 20.89 -22.14 -0.28
N HIS A 139 20.17 -21.20 0.35
CA HIS A 139 18.72 -21.07 0.16
C HIS A 139 18.35 -20.77 -1.30
N CYS A 140 19.06 -19.85 -1.95
CA CYS A 140 18.78 -19.45 -3.34
C CYS A 140 19.30 -20.46 -4.39
N LEU A 141 20.09 -21.45 -3.96
CA LEU A 141 20.45 -22.62 -4.78
C LEU A 141 19.48 -23.77 -4.58
N GLN A 142 18.91 -23.91 -3.37
CA GLN A 142 17.98 -24.98 -3.03
C GLN A 142 16.56 -24.71 -3.54
N TYR A 143 16.13 -23.44 -3.50
CA TYR A 143 14.77 -23.04 -3.86
C TYR A 143 14.75 -22.09 -5.04
N SER A 144 13.73 -22.21 -5.87
CA SER A 144 13.47 -21.25 -6.95
C SER A 144 12.64 -20.07 -6.48
N HIS A 145 12.88 -18.91 -7.09
CA HIS A 145 12.14 -17.67 -6.80
C HIS A 145 11.59 -17.04 -8.08
N VAL A 146 10.47 -16.34 -7.98
CA VAL A 146 9.95 -15.56 -9.11
C VAL A 146 10.98 -14.49 -9.50
N CYS A 147 11.38 -14.52 -10.77
CA CYS A 147 12.28 -13.55 -11.35
C CYS A 147 11.64 -12.16 -11.28
N ARG A 148 12.40 -11.18 -10.78
CA ARG A 148 11.91 -9.81 -10.59
C ARG A 148 11.49 -9.11 -11.88
N TYR A 149 12.00 -9.54 -13.02
CA TYR A 149 11.68 -8.97 -14.32
C TYR A 149 10.64 -9.79 -15.10
N GLY A 150 10.22 -10.96 -14.60
CA GLY A 150 9.21 -11.78 -15.26
C GLY A 150 9.48 -11.98 -16.75
N ARG A 151 8.57 -11.50 -17.62
CA ARG A 151 8.72 -11.55 -19.09
C ARG A 151 9.84 -10.67 -19.66
N GLN A 152 10.30 -9.68 -18.91
CA GLN A 152 11.32 -8.71 -19.31
C GLN A 152 12.74 -9.18 -18.96
N CYS A 153 12.90 -10.41 -18.45
CA CYS A 153 14.20 -10.94 -18.08
C CYS A 153 15.05 -11.25 -19.32
N TYR A 154 16.21 -10.59 -19.43
CA TYR A 154 17.20 -10.84 -20.50
C TYR A 154 18.35 -11.77 -20.08
N GLU A 155 18.36 -12.24 -18.84
CA GLU A 155 19.41 -13.14 -18.34
C GLU A 155 19.38 -14.49 -19.09
N THR A 156 20.54 -14.94 -19.55
CA THR A 156 20.70 -16.17 -20.34
C THR A 156 21.44 -17.28 -19.59
N ALA A 157 22.02 -16.99 -18.42
CA ALA A 157 22.76 -17.97 -17.64
C ALA A 157 21.87 -19.14 -17.18
N ASP A 158 22.29 -20.37 -17.43
CA ASP A 158 21.54 -21.58 -17.08
C ASP A 158 21.20 -21.65 -15.58
N ILE A 159 22.11 -21.20 -14.73
CA ILE A 159 21.90 -21.19 -13.28
C ILE A 159 20.72 -20.28 -12.87
N HIS A 160 20.55 -19.15 -13.55
CA HIS A 160 19.42 -18.25 -13.31
C HIS A 160 18.11 -18.94 -13.67
N TRP A 161 18.04 -19.60 -14.83
CA TRP A 161 16.84 -20.30 -15.27
C TRP A 161 16.48 -21.50 -14.39
N LYS A 162 17.47 -22.23 -13.85
CA LYS A 162 17.24 -23.32 -12.88
C LYS A 162 16.72 -22.82 -11.53
N ASN A 163 17.10 -21.60 -11.14
CA ASN A 163 16.79 -21.03 -9.83
C ASN A 163 15.66 -19.99 -9.86
N THR A 164 15.05 -19.72 -11.01
CA THR A 164 14.00 -18.70 -11.12
C THR A 164 12.78 -19.10 -11.95
N ILE A 165 11.66 -18.47 -11.63
CA ILE A 165 10.35 -18.65 -12.25
C ILE A 165 9.96 -17.34 -12.94
N HIS A 166 9.70 -17.36 -14.23
CA HIS A 166 9.45 -16.16 -15.03
C HIS A 166 7.95 -15.98 -15.26
N VAL A 167 7.24 -15.41 -14.30
CA VAL A 167 5.81 -15.13 -14.48
C VAL A 167 5.62 -14.01 -15.51
N ALA A 168 4.99 -14.30 -16.65
CA ALA A 168 4.76 -13.34 -17.71
C ALA A 168 3.44 -12.60 -17.51
N ARG A 169 3.45 -11.40 -16.91
CA ARG A 169 2.22 -10.58 -16.81
C ARG A 169 1.82 -10.00 -18.16
N ASN A 170 0.57 -9.61 -18.32
CA ASN A 170 0.17 -8.80 -19.48
C ASN A 170 0.91 -7.45 -19.48
N ILE A 171 1.31 -6.98 -20.66
CA ILE A 171 1.93 -5.65 -20.81
C ILE A 171 0.83 -4.60 -20.68
N CYS A 172 1.13 -3.48 -20.03
CA CYS A 172 0.21 -2.35 -20.00
C CYS A 172 -0.03 -1.81 -21.42
N LEU A 173 -1.31 -1.74 -21.83
CA LEU A 173 -1.70 -1.29 -23.17
C LEU A 173 -1.25 0.15 -23.50
N LYS A 174 -1.05 0.99 -22.48
CA LYS A 174 -0.62 2.39 -22.64
C LYS A 174 0.90 2.56 -22.67
N ASN A 175 1.68 1.55 -22.25
CA ASN A 175 3.13 1.58 -22.20
C ASN A 175 3.69 2.91 -21.62
N ASP A 176 4.52 3.63 -22.38
CA ASP A 176 5.12 4.92 -21.98
C ASP A 176 4.10 6.05 -21.75
N ALA A 177 2.87 5.93 -22.25
CA ALA A 177 1.77 6.87 -22.02
C ALA A 177 0.90 6.50 -20.80
N CYS A 178 1.35 5.55 -19.97
CA CYS A 178 0.60 5.13 -18.79
C CYS A 178 0.56 6.22 -17.72
N THR A 179 -0.65 6.70 -17.43
CA THR A 179 -0.92 7.66 -16.35
C THR A 179 -1.07 7.00 -14.97
N GLU A 180 -1.07 5.68 -14.91
CA GLU A 180 -1.27 4.87 -13.68
C GLU A 180 0.05 4.30 -13.14
N ILE A 181 1.18 4.81 -13.61
CA ILE A 181 2.52 4.36 -13.22
C ILE A 181 2.83 4.65 -11.74
N ASP A 182 2.07 5.52 -11.08
CA ASP A 182 2.17 5.79 -9.64
C ASP A 182 1.18 4.97 -8.79
N GLN A 183 0.41 4.07 -9.40
CA GLN A 183 -0.56 3.21 -8.73
C GLN A 183 0.03 1.81 -8.50
N GLU A 184 0.28 1.46 -7.24
CA GLU A 184 0.89 0.17 -6.86
C GLU A 184 0.09 -1.04 -7.39
N ASN A 185 -1.25 -1.01 -7.29
CA ASN A 185 -2.10 -2.08 -7.84
C ASN A 185 -1.95 -2.25 -9.35
N HIS A 186 -1.78 -1.15 -10.11
CA HIS A 186 -1.57 -1.21 -11.56
C HIS A 186 -0.21 -1.85 -11.87
N LEU A 187 0.87 -1.38 -11.23
CA LEU A 187 2.22 -1.91 -11.42
C LEU A 187 2.35 -3.37 -10.98
N ASN A 188 1.56 -3.81 -10.00
CA ASN A 188 1.53 -5.20 -9.58
C ASN A 188 0.69 -6.08 -10.53
N SER A 189 -0.18 -5.49 -11.35
CA SER A 189 -1.04 -6.21 -12.31
C SER A 189 -0.43 -6.35 -13.71
N PHE A 190 0.34 -5.35 -14.16
CA PHE A 190 0.84 -5.26 -15.52
C PHE A 190 2.36 -5.08 -15.58
N SER A 191 2.99 -5.62 -16.62
CA SER A 191 4.40 -5.35 -16.92
C SER A 191 4.55 -4.01 -17.64
N HIS A 192 5.61 -3.28 -17.29
CA HIS A 192 6.04 -2.02 -17.91
C HIS A 192 7.52 -2.09 -18.27
N PRO A 193 7.94 -1.63 -19.46
CA PRO A 193 9.34 -1.67 -19.88
C PRO A 193 10.23 -0.92 -18.88
N GLY A 194 11.29 -1.58 -18.43
CA GLY A 194 12.27 -0.99 -17.52
C GLY A 194 11.79 -0.87 -16.07
N ILE A 195 10.61 -1.39 -15.74
CA ILE A 195 10.13 -1.53 -14.37
C ILE A 195 10.10 -3.01 -14.02
N ALA A 196 10.72 -3.38 -12.90
CA ALA A 196 10.65 -4.75 -12.40
C ALA A 196 9.20 -5.12 -12.02
N ASP A 197 8.72 -6.29 -12.46
CA ASP A 197 7.42 -6.83 -12.05
C ASP A 197 7.37 -7.04 -10.52
N ILE A 198 8.49 -7.45 -9.91
CA ILE A 198 8.66 -7.54 -8.44
C ILE A 198 9.68 -6.47 -7.98
N ARG A 199 9.18 -5.38 -7.41
CA ARG A 199 9.99 -4.24 -6.93
C ARG A 199 10.53 -4.45 -5.51
N ARG A 200 11.62 -3.74 -5.17
CA ARG A 200 12.25 -3.77 -3.83
C ARG A 200 11.32 -3.11 -2.83
N PHE A 201 11.38 -3.50 -1.56
CA PHE A 201 10.74 -2.69 -0.54
C PHE A 201 11.48 -1.37 -0.38
N CYS A 202 10.73 -0.28 -0.39
CA CYS A 202 11.23 1.01 0.05
C CYS A 202 11.63 0.91 1.53
N PRO A 203 12.79 1.45 1.94
CA PRO A 203 13.19 1.49 3.35
C PRO A 203 12.30 2.39 4.19
N TYR A 204 11.56 3.30 3.55
CA TYR A 204 10.60 4.18 4.21
C TYR A 204 9.17 3.67 3.97
N PRO A 205 8.30 3.67 4.99
CA PRO A 205 6.87 3.45 4.80
C PRO A 205 6.29 4.40 3.75
N GLY A 206 5.24 3.96 3.03
CA GLY A 206 4.67 4.72 1.92
C GLY A 206 4.20 6.13 2.27
N HIS A 207 3.81 6.37 3.51
CA HIS A 207 3.40 7.69 4.02
C HIS A 207 4.58 8.60 4.41
N GLU A 208 5.78 8.04 4.61
CA GLU A 208 6.99 8.78 4.99
C GLU A 208 7.93 9.00 3.79
N CYS A 209 7.75 8.23 2.70
CA CYS A 209 8.58 8.35 1.51
C CYS A 209 8.24 9.58 0.66
N ARG A 210 9.13 10.58 0.65
CA ARG A 210 9.01 11.80 -0.18
C ARG A 210 9.16 11.53 -1.68
N ASP A 211 9.86 10.46 -2.03
CA ASP A 211 10.19 10.11 -3.42
C ASP A 211 9.19 9.14 -4.04
N ARG A 212 8.13 8.76 -3.31
CA ARG A 212 7.16 7.72 -3.72
C ARG A 212 6.52 7.91 -5.09
N ARG A 213 6.45 9.16 -5.57
CA ARG A 213 5.88 9.52 -6.89
C ARG A 213 6.94 9.82 -7.96
N LYS A 214 8.23 9.79 -7.62
CA LYS A 214 9.31 10.01 -8.60
C LYS A 214 9.48 8.74 -9.43
N LEU A 215 9.52 8.89 -10.75
CA LEU A 215 9.61 7.75 -11.68
C LEU A 215 10.81 6.85 -11.41
N GLU A 216 11.98 7.42 -11.13
CA GLU A 216 13.19 6.64 -10.81
C GLU A 216 13.05 5.81 -9.53
N HIS A 217 12.30 6.32 -8.55
CA HIS A 217 11.99 5.58 -7.33
C HIS A 217 10.98 4.47 -7.60
N ILE A 218 9.91 4.77 -8.34
CA ILE A 218 8.86 3.83 -8.75
C ILE A 218 9.45 2.63 -9.51
N LYS A 219 10.42 2.85 -10.40
CA LYS A 219 11.09 1.78 -11.16
C LYS A 219 11.72 0.71 -10.27
N GLN A 220 12.19 1.10 -9.08
CA GLN A 220 13.01 0.25 -8.21
C GLN A 220 12.24 -0.24 -6.99
N TYR A 221 11.37 0.59 -6.43
CA TYR A 221 10.76 0.40 -5.12
C TYR A 221 9.23 0.32 -5.18
N ARG A 222 8.69 -0.49 -4.28
CA ARG A 222 7.29 -0.52 -3.85
C ARG A 222 7.22 -0.14 -2.38
N HIS A 223 6.06 0.34 -1.94
CA HIS A 223 5.89 0.84 -0.58
C HIS A 223 5.02 -0.10 0.26
N HIS A 224 5.51 -0.45 1.44
CA HIS A 224 4.69 -1.07 2.47
C HIS A 224 4.03 0.00 3.35
N GLY A 225 2.97 -0.38 4.07
CA GLY A 225 2.41 0.48 5.13
C GLY A 225 1.94 1.84 4.63
N ASN A 226 1.21 1.85 3.50
CA ASN A 226 0.61 3.06 2.95
C ASN A 226 -0.63 3.43 3.79
N HIS A 227 -0.37 3.89 5.03
CA HIS A 227 -1.35 4.16 6.08
C HIS A 227 -2.04 5.52 5.98
N ASP A 228 -1.84 6.26 4.87
CA ASP A 228 -2.39 7.60 4.62
C ASP A 228 -3.92 7.70 4.82
N ARG A 229 -4.60 6.59 5.07
CA ARG A 229 -6.06 6.44 5.08
C ARG A 229 -6.55 5.52 6.20
N SER A 230 -5.79 5.35 7.27
CA SER A 230 -6.12 4.32 8.26
C SER A 230 -7.07 4.79 9.36
N GLY A 231 -7.38 6.07 9.57
CA GLY A 231 -8.24 6.50 10.68
C GLY A 231 -9.49 5.64 10.85
N VAL A 232 -9.72 5.17 12.09
CA VAL A 232 -10.94 4.44 12.44
C VAL A 232 -12.04 5.47 12.58
N ILE A 233 -13.07 5.34 11.75
CA ILE A 233 -14.33 6.02 11.93
C ILE A 233 -15.29 4.96 12.45
N SER A 234 -15.81 5.16 13.66
CA SER A 234 -16.81 4.25 14.22
C SER A 234 -18.09 4.33 13.40
N CYS A 235 -18.67 3.16 13.09
CA CYS A 235 -19.95 3.08 12.42
C CYS A 235 -21.06 2.93 13.46
N PHE A 236 -22.07 3.78 13.38
CA PHE A 236 -23.22 3.84 14.27
C PHE A 236 -24.52 3.44 13.56
N GLY A 237 -24.46 3.02 12.29
CA GLY A 237 -25.62 2.56 11.53
C GLY A 237 -26.64 3.67 11.27
N GLN A 238 -26.16 4.91 11.05
CA GLN A 238 -27.00 6.11 10.91
C GLN A 238 -27.89 6.07 9.67
N ASN A 239 -27.50 5.28 8.65
CA ASN A 239 -28.21 5.14 7.39
C ASN A 239 -28.96 3.80 7.24
N LYS A 240 -29.09 2.99 8.31
CA LYS A 240 -29.62 1.61 8.22
C LYS A 240 -31.05 1.50 7.66
N THR A 241 -31.83 2.57 7.69
CA THR A 241 -33.23 2.61 7.21
C THR A 241 -33.39 3.28 5.84
N ILE A 242 -32.31 3.78 5.23
CA ILE A 242 -32.37 4.55 3.99
C ILE A 242 -32.15 3.61 2.79
N ASN A 243 -33.09 3.58 1.86
CA ASN A 243 -32.90 2.91 0.58
C ASN A 243 -32.32 3.87 -0.47
N PHE A 244 -30.99 3.93 -0.56
CA PHE A 244 -30.31 4.83 -1.49
C PHE A 244 -30.58 4.51 -2.97
N VAL A 245 -30.77 3.24 -3.33
CA VAL A 245 -31.06 2.81 -4.71
C VAL A 245 -32.44 3.31 -5.14
N GLU A 246 -33.43 3.21 -4.25
CA GLU A 246 -34.78 3.72 -4.50
C GLU A 246 -34.79 5.26 -4.55
N ASN A 247 -34.08 5.93 -3.65
CA ASN A 247 -33.96 7.38 -3.65
C ASN A 247 -33.40 7.92 -4.97
N GLN A 248 -32.29 7.33 -5.46
CA GLN A 248 -31.68 7.68 -6.74
C GLN A 248 -32.70 7.59 -7.89
N GLU A 249 -33.48 6.51 -7.93
CA GLU A 249 -34.50 6.32 -8.97
C GLU A 249 -35.59 7.37 -8.87
N ARG A 250 -36.15 7.61 -7.68
CA ARG A 250 -37.23 8.58 -7.48
C ARG A 250 -36.81 9.97 -7.94
N ILE A 251 -35.60 10.40 -7.58
CA ILE A 251 -35.01 11.68 -8.02
C ILE A 251 -34.94 11.74 -9.54
N VAL A 252 -34.33 10.72 -10.17
CA VAL A 252 -34.15 10.67 -11.63
C VAL A 252 -35.49 10.68 -12.36
N GLN A 253 -36.48 9.92 -11.89
CA GLN A 253 -37.80 9.84 -12.53
C GLN A 253 -38.59 11.14 -12.36
N ALA A 254 -38.53 11.79 -11.20
CA ALA A 254 -39.15 13.10 -10.98
C ALA A 254 -38.57 14.15 -11.94
N ILE A 255 -37.26 14.19 -12.09
CA ILE A 255 -36.59 15.12 -13.01
C ILE A 255 -36.88 14.80 -14.46
N LYS A 256 -36.93 13.52 -14.86
CA LYS A 256 -37.34 13.12 -16.22
C LYS A 256 -38.75 13.59 -16.55
N LYS A 257 -39.70 13.47 -15.61
CA LYS A 257 -41.07 14.00 -15.79
C LYS A 257 -41.07 15.52 -15.98
N TYR A 258 -40.27 16.24 -15.19
CA TYR A 258 -40.11 17.68 -15.33
C TYR A 258 -39.46 18.07 -16.67
N ALA A 259 -38.40 17.39 -17.09
CA ALA A 259 -37.76 17.60 -18.39
C ALA A 259 -38.77 17.47 -19.55
N LYS A 260 -39.64 16.45 -19.52
CA LYS A 260 -40.72 16.28 -20.51
C LYS A 260 -41.70 17.46 -20.53
N SER A 261 -42.03 18.01 -19.36
CA SER A 261 -42.92 19.19 -19.28
C SER A 261 -42.33 20.45 -19.92
N LEU A 262 -41.01 20.51 -20.12
CA LEU A 262 -40.31 21.62 -20.78
C LEU A 262 -40.18 21.45 -22.30
N ASN A 263 -40.83 20.44 -22.93
CA ASN A 263 -40.62 20.05 -24.32
C ASN A 263 -39.14 19.70 -24.65
N SER A 264 -38.35 19.34 -23.64
CA SER A 264 -37.00 18.81 -23.86
C SER A 264 -37.07 17.34 -24.31
N ARG A 265 -36.02 16.86 -25.00
CA ARG A 265 -35.98 15.48 -25.54
C ARG A 265 -36.37 14.46 -24.47
N ASP A 266 -37.06 13.38 -24.87
CA ASP A 266 -37.51 12.29 -23.98
C ASP A 266 -36.38 11.64 -23.15
N THR A 267 -35.13 11.79 -23.59
CA THR A 267 -33.93 11.29 -22.93
C THR A 267 -33.14 12.43 -22.30
N LEU A 268 -33.09 12.46 -20.96
CA LEU A 268 -32.13 13.27 -20.21
C LEU A 268 -30.71 12.79 -20.52
N SER A 269 -30.00 13.54 -21.37
CA SER A 269 -28.59 13.29 -21.67
C SER A 269 -27.74 13.82 -20.53
N ILE A 270 -26.94 12.97 -19.90
CA ILE A 270 -26.05 13.36 -18.81
C ILE A 270 -24.61 13.44 -19.33
N PRO A 271 -24.02 14.65 -19.42
CA PRO A 271 -22.65 14.83 -19.87
C PRO A 271 -21.63 14.11 -18.95
N LEU A 272 -20.73 13.31 -19.55
CA LEU A 272 -19.68 12.60 -18.83
C LEU A 272 -18.75 13.55 -18.06
N GLU A 273 -18.50 14.74 -18.62
CA GLU A 273 -17.65 15.75 -18.00
C GLU A 273 -18.20 16.19 -16.62
N ILE A 274 -19.51 16.39 -16.52
CA ILE A 274 -20.15 16.79 -15.26
C ILE A 274 -20.11 15.62 -14.26
N GLN A 275 -20.32 14.38 -14.72
CA GLN A 275 -20.17 13.20 -13.85
C GLN A 275 -18.77 13.09 -13.25
N LYS A 276 -17.71 13.30 -14.05
CA LYS A 276 -16.33 13.32 -13.56
C LYS A 276 -16.11 14.47 -12.57
N TRP A 277 -16.71 15.63 -12.80
CA TRP A 277 -16.64 16.76 -11.87
C TRP A 277 -17.28 16.42 -10.51
N ILE A 278 -18.47 15.79 -10.50
CA ILE A 278 -19.14 15.33 -9.26
C ILE A 278 -18.26 14.34 -8.49
N LYS A 279 -17.63 13.40 -9.19
CA LYS A 279 -16.70 12.43 -8.58
C LYS A 279 -15.45 13.10 -7.99
N GLY A 280 -15.10 14.30 -8.46
CA GLY A 280 -13.99 15.10 -7.95
C GLY A 280 -14.33 15.99 -6.75
N LEU A 281 -15.59 16.07 -6.32
CA LEU A 281 -16.02 16.90 -5.20
C LEU A 281 -15.54 16.34 -3.85
N GLN A 282 -15.40 17.24 -2.88
CA GLN A 282 -15.01 16.93 -1.51
C GLN A 282 -15.94 17.59 -0.50
N PRO A 283 -16.16 16.98 0.67
CA PRO A 283 -16.83 17.64 1.76
C PRO A 283 -15.97 18.77 2.31
N ILE A 284 -16.58 19.94 2.48
CA ILE A 284 -15.95 21.12 3.03
C ILE A 284 -16.78 21.57 4.21
N HIS A 285 -16.16 21.69 5.37
CA HIS A 285 -16.75 22.23 6.58
C HIS A 285 -16.15 23.59 6.89
N ARG A 286 -16.96 24.49 7.42
CA ARG A 286 -16.51 25.80 7.90
C ARG A 286 -16.78 25.90 9.39
N CYS A 287 -15.81 26.43 10.14
CA CYS A 287 -15.94 26.59 11.57
C CYS A 287 -15.34 27.90 12.09
N SER A 288 -15.79 28.29 13.28
CA SER A 288 -15.24 29.42 14.02
C SER A 288 -13.93 29.02 14.75
N LYS A 289 -13.20 30.02 15.23
CA LYS A 289 -12.01 29.83 16.08
C LYS A 289 -12.27 28.84 17.23
N VAL A 290 -13.35 29.06 18.00
CA VAL A 290 -13.65 28.28 19.21
C VAL A 290 -13.87 26.81 18.87
N ILE A 291 -14.60 26.55 17.78
CA ILE A 291 -14.85 25.20 17.30
C ILE A 291 -13.56 24.55 16.78
N PHE A 292 -12.72 25.28 16.04
CA PHE A 292 -11.46 24.75 15.54
C PHE A 292 -10.48 24.38 16.66
N GLU A 293 -10.35 25.23 17.70
CA GLU A 293 -9.53 24.92 18.88
C GLU A 293 -10.05 23.66 19.59
N SER A 294 -11.36 23.53 19.73
CA SER A 294 -11.97 22.32 20.31
C SER A 294 -11.69 21.07 19.46
N ILE A 295 -11.83 21.14 18.14
CA ILE A 295 -11.50 20.04 17.21
C ILE A 295 -10.05 19.57 17.42
N LEU A 296 -9.10 20.49 17.59
CA LEU A 296 -7.68 20.17 17.81
C LEU A 296 -7.44 19.48 19.16
N VAL A 297 -8.15 19.88 20.21
CA VAL A 297 -8.03 19.30 21.56
C VAL A 297 -8.66 17.92 21.63
N HIS A 298 -9.86 17.76 21.08
CA HIS A 298 -10.57 16.48 21.05
C HIS A 298 -9.96 15.49 20.05
N GLY A 299 -9.28 15.96 19.00
CA GLY A 299 -8.67 15.07 18.00
C GLY A 299 -9.65 14.55 16.94
N HIS A 300 -10.84 15.15 16.84
CA HIS A 300 -11.87 14.81 15.86
C HIS A 300 -12.84 15.97 15.63
N VAL A 301 -13.43 15.99 14.43
CA VAL A 301 -14.64 16.76 14.14
C VAL A 301 -15.85 15.95 14.62
N MET A 302 -16.77 16.60 15.32
CA MET A 302 -17.83 15.93 16.08
C MET A 302 -19.20 16.41 15.62
N SER A 303 -20.15 15.48 15.56
CA SER A 303 -21.56 15.79 15.36
C SER A 303 -22.13 16.56 16.55
N ARG A 304 -23.29 17.20 16.32
CA ARG A 304 -24.01 17.95 17.35
C ARG A 304 -24.46 17.06 18.51
N GLU A 305 -24.97 15.86 18.21
CA GLU A 305 -25.37 14.85 19.21
C GLU A 305 -24.16 14.42 20.07
N HIS A 306 -23.00 14.21 19.45
CA HIS A 306 -21.78 13.90 20.20
C HIS A 306 -21.37 15.05 21.12
N MET A 307 -21.41 16.29 20.62
CA MET A 307 -21.13 17.47 21.45
C MET A 307 -22.07 17.52 22.66
N GLU A 308 -23.38 17.30 22.49
CA GLU A 308 -24.33 17.30 23.61
C GLU A 308 -24.02 16.28 24.71
N HIS A 309 -23.44 15.13 24.38
CA HIS A 309 -23.00 14.16 25.36
C HIS A 309 -21.79 14.61 26.18
N LEU A 310 -20.98 15.55 25.68
CA LEU A 310 -19.84 16.12 26.41
C LEU A 310 -20.28 16.93 27.64
N LYS A 311 -21.57 17.23 27.83
CA LYS A 311 -22.10 17.79 29.09
C LYS A 311 -21.95 16.81 30.27
N ASN A 312 -21.86 15.52 29.98
CA ASN A 312 -21.74 14.49 31.00
C ASN A 312 -20.25 14.19 31.28
N PRO A 313 -19.73 14.47 32.50
CA PRO A 313 -18.33 14.22 32.83
C PRO A 313 -17.92 12.74 32.72
N SER A 314 -18.85 11.80 32.91
CA SER A 314 -18.58 10.37 32.69
C SER A 314 -18.30 10.06 31.22
N PHE A 315 -19.04 10.71 30.31
CA PHE A 315 -18.83 10.57 28.86
C PHE A 315 -17.53 11.23 28.43
N VAL A 316 -17.19 12.39 28.99
CA VAL A 316 -15.90 13.06 28.75
C VAL A 316 -14.73 12.20 29.21
N ALA A 317 -14.83 11.56 30.38
CA ALA A 317 -13.79 10.63 30.85
C ALA A 317 -13.60 9.44 29.91
N GLN A 318 -14.68 8.93 29.30
CA GLN A 318 -14.60 7.92 28.24
C GLN A 318 -13.93 8.49 26.99
N ALA A 319 -14.32 9.68 26.53
CA ALA A 319 -13.70 10.31 25.36
C ALA A 319 -12.18 10.52 25.54
N VAL A 320 -11.72 10.85 26.76
CA VAL A 320 -10.29 10.96 27.09
C VAL A 320 -9.59 9.59 26.95
N GLN A 321 -10.21 8.51 27.41
CA GLN A 321 -9.64 7.15 27.26
C GLN A 321 -9.53 6.75 25.80
N GLU A 322 -10.47 7.18 24.96
CA GLU A 322 -10.48 6.89 23.54
C GLU A 322 -9.56 7.81 22.72
N HIS A 323 -9.08 8.90 23.32
CA HIS A 323 -8.21 9.87 22.66
C HIS A 323 -6.90 9.22 22.21
N LYS A 324 -6.49 9.49 20.96
CA LYS A 324 -5.33 8.84 20.30
C LYS A 324 -4.05 8.87 21.12
N ARG A 325 -3.76 9.98 21.82
CA ARG A 325 -2.54 10.12 22.65
C ARG A 325 -2.57 9.23 23.88
N VAL A 326 -3.76 9.05 24.48
CA VAL A 326 -3.97 8.23 25.67
C VAL A 326 -4.01 6.75 25.29
N ARG A 327 -4.75 6.37 24.25
CA ARG A 327 -4.75 5.00 23.71
C ARG A 327 -3.35 4.51 23.33
N ALA A 328 -2.54 5.34 22.68
CA ALA A 328 -1.16 4.97 22.32
C ALA A 328 -0.25 4.69 23.53
N ILE A 329 -0.63 5.15 24.73
CA ILE A 329 0.04 4.77 25.98
C ILE A 329 -0.49 3.41 26.42
N PHE A 330 -1.80 3.21 26.51
CA PHE A 330 -2.40 1.93 26.93
C PHE A 330 -1.98 0.75 26.02
N ASP A 331 -1.95 0.98 24.70
CA ASP A 331 -1.53 -0.01 23.70
C ASP A 331 -0.09 -0.50 23.88
N ARG A 332 0.79 0.29 24.53
CA ARG A 332 2.18 -0.11 24.82
C ARG A 332 2.26 -1.08 25.99
N TYR A 333 1.36 -0.95 26.97
CA TYR A 333 1.40 -1.72 28.20
C TYR A 333 0.54 -2.99 28.14
N LYS A 334 -0.57 -2.98 27.38
CA LYS A 334 -1.47 -4.15 27.15
C LYS A 334 -1.88 -4.92 28.42
N THR A 335 -2.02 -4.24 29.55
CA THR A 335 -2.41 -4.84 30.84
C THR A 335 -3.79 -4.32 31.25
N PRO A 336 -4.83 -5.17 31.35
CA PRO A 336 -6.18 -4.74 31.73
C PRO A 336 -6.24 -3.96 33.04
N ALA A 337 -5.41 -4.33 34.03
CA ALA A 337 -5.33 -3.61 35.29
C ALA A 337 -4.91 -2.14 35.14
N ILE A 338 -4.02 -1.82 34.19
CA ILE A 338 -3.57 -0.45 33.91
C ILE A 338 -4.72 0.38 33.33
N GLU A 339 -5.54 -0.20 32.46
CA GLU A 339 -6.72 0.48 31.89
C GLU A 339 -7.79 0.77 32.96
N ASP A 340 -8.05 -0.18 33.86
CA ASP A 340 -8.99 0.02 34.97
C ASP A 340 -8.52 1.14 35.93
N TYR A 341 -7.23 1.16 36.28
CA TYR A 341 -6.67 2.26 37.06
C TYR A 341 -6.75 3.59 36.32
N ALA A 342 -6.55 3.58 35.00
CA ALA A 342 -6.54 4.80 34.20
C ALA A 342 -7.93 5.38 34.10
N LYS A 343 -8.94 4.51 34.01
CA LYS A 343 -10.34 4.88 34.02
C LYS A 343 -10.74 5.64 35.27
N GLU A 344 -10.35 5.16 36.45
CA GLU A 344 -10.63 5.87 37.71
C GLU A 344 -9.86 7.19 37.82
N TYR A 345 -8.57 7.20 37.44
CA TYR A 345 -7.73 8.40 37.48
C TYR A 345 -8.25 9.50 36.56
N ILE A 346 -8.54 9.16 35.30
CA ILE A 346 -9.12 10.09 34.31
C ILE A 346 -10.47 10.60 34.79
N ARG A 347 -11.34 9.71 35.31
CA ARG A 347 -12.63 10.12 35.88
C ARG A 347 -12.44 11.14 36.99
N ALA A 348 -11.55 10.88 37.95
CA ALA A 348 -11.32 11.81 39.06
C ALA A 348 -10.85 13.20 38.57
N ILE A 349 -9.96 13.26 37.57
CA ILE A 349 -9.51 14.53 36.97
C ILE A 349 -10.67 15.26 36.28
N VAL A 350 -11.41 14.57 35.42
CA VAL A 350 -12.52 15.18 34.67
C VAL A 350 -13.60 15.71 35.61
N PHE A 351 -13.99 14.94 36.62
CA PHE A 351 -14.97 15.36 37.61
C PHE A 351 -14.47 16.55 38.44
N LEU A 352 -13.18 16.57 38.80
CA LEU A 352 -12.57 17.70 39.48
C LEU A 352 -12.66 18.97 38.61
N GLU A 353 -12.29 18.91 37.32
CA GLU A 353 -12.37 20.07 36.42
C GLU A 353 -13.81 20.57 36.22
N TYR A 354 -14.78 19.66 36.11
CA TYR A 354 -16.19 20.04 36.04
C TYR A 354 -16.68 20.70 37.33
N SER A 355 -16.25 20.18 38.49
CA SER A 355 -16.63 20.72 39.80
C SER A 355 -16.13 22.15 40.02
N LYS A 356 -14.93 22.49 39.53
CA LYS A 356 -14.36 23.85 39.59
C LYS A 356 -15.21 24.87 38.83
N LYS A 357 -15.90 24.46 37.76
CA LYS A 357 -16.67 25.34 36.88
C LYS A 357 -18.16 25.43 37.25
N HIS A 358 -18.72 24.40 37.87
CA HIS A 358 -20.16 24.31 38.20
C HIS A 358 -20.53 24.67 39.64
N GLY A 359 -19.59 24.67 40.59
CA GLY A 359 -19.92 24.61 42.01
C GLY A 359 -20.50 23.25 42.40
N THR A 360 -20.30 22.85 43.66
CA THR A 360 -20.51 21.48 44.17
C THR A 360 -21.96 20.97 44.06
N THR A 361 -22.94 21.85 43.85
CA THR A 361 -24.39 21.56 43.91
C THR A 361 -25.04 21.15 42.58
N ALA A 362 -24.35 21.23 41.43
CA ALA A 362 -24.96 20.93 40.13
C ALA A 362 -24.68 19.51 39.58
N ILE A 363 -23.73 18.77 40.18
CA ILE A 363 -23.35 17.42 39.72
C ILE A 363 -24.41 16.37 40.10
N THR A 364 -25.27 16.67 41.06
CA THR A 364 -26.31 15.76 41.59
C THR A 364 -27.65 15.81 40.83
N GLY A 365 -27.83 16.75 39.89
CA GLY A 365 -29.17 17.10 39.39
C GLY A 365 -29.68 16.41 38.11
N ALA A 366 -28.84 15.73 37.32
CA ALA A 366 -29.30 15.23 36.01
C ALA A 366 -28.66 13.93 35.47
N ALA A 367 -27.72 13.28 36.16
CA ALA A 367 -26.98 12.16 35.56
C ALA A 367 -26.51 11.04 36.50
N ILE A 368 -27.13 10.84 37.66
CA ILE A 368 -26.80 9.68 38.51
C ILE A 368 -28.09 9.05 39.03
N GLY A 369 -28.68 8.21 38.18
CA GLY A 369 -29.49 7.10 38.68
C GLY A 369 -28.53 6.03 39.21
N ASP A 370 -28.60 5.84 40.52
CA ASP A 370 -28.02 4.76 41.32
C ASP A 370 -26.49 4.56 41.31
N LEU A 371 -25.91 4.65 42.52
CA LEU A 371 -24.52 4.39 42.91
C LEU A 371 -23.51 5.51 42.64
N LEU A 372 -23.50 6.55 43.47
CA LEU A 372 -22.28 7.15 44.09
C LEU A 372 -22.70 8.28 45.05
N MET A 373 -22.18 8.24 46.28
CA MET A 373 -22.36 9.28 47.32
C MET A 373 -21.83 10.64 46.84
N PRO A 374 -22.26 11.78 47.43
CA PRO A 374 -21.71 13.09 47.09
C PRO A 374 -20.22 13.14 47.48
N VAL A 375 -19.34 12.93 46.50
CA VAL A 375 -17.88 12.98 46.65
C VAL A 375 -17.46 14.46 46.65
N THR A 376 -16.70 14.89 47.66
CA THR A 376 -16.26 16.29 47.82
C THR A 376 -15.06 16.62 46.92
N HIS A 377 -14.75 17.91 46.73
CA HIS A 377 -13.58 18.36 45.96
C HIS A 377 -12.25 17.79 46.50
N ASP A 378 -12.16 17.61 47.83
CA ASP A 378 -10.98 17.06 48.50
C ASP A 378 -10.79 15.57 48.23
N ASP A 379 -11.89 14.81 48.14
CA ASP A 379 -11.88 13.37 47.84
C ASP A 379 -11.36 13.05 46.43
N TYR A 380 -11.70 13.89 45.44
CA TYR A 380 -11.16 13.74 44.08
C TYR A 380 -9.67 14.08 44.02
N GLY A 381 -9.23 15.14 44.72
CA GLY A 381 -7.82 15.50 44.84
C GLY A 381 -6.97 14.39 45.46
N ASP A 382 -7.48 13.73 46.51
CA ASP A 382 -6.82 12.58 47.14
C ASP A 382 -6.78 11.34 46.24
N THR A 383 -7.87 11.07 45.53
CA THR A 383 -7.94 9.99 44.54
C THR A 383 -6.90 10.18 43.43
N ILE A 384 -6.78 11.41 42.89
CA ILE A 384 -5.77 11.77 41.89
C ILE A 384 -4.36 11.53 42.45
N ARG A 385 -4.03 12.06 43.63
CA ARG A 385 -2.71 11.91 44.25
C ARG A 385 -2.34 10.45 44.54
N LYS A 386 -3.31 9.62 44.94
CA LYS A 386 -3.09 8.19 45.21
C LYS A 386 -2.83 7.43 43.92
N LYS A 387 -3.65 7.64 42.89
CA LYS A 387 -3.55 6.94 41.61
C LYS A 387 -2.36 7.41 40.77
N GLU A 388 -2.00 8.70 40.84
CA GLU A 388 -0.82 9.26 40.18
C GLU A 388 0.47 8.65 40.72
N ARG A 389 0.60 8.47 42.05
CA ARG A 389 1.74 7.76 42.66
C ARG A 389 1.85 6.32 42.19
N MET A 390 0.71 5.63 42.06
CA MET A 390 0.70 4.27 41.49
C MET A 390 1.10 4.27 40.02
N PHE A 391 0.60 5.20 39.22
CA PHE A 391 0.99 5.31 37.81
C PHE A 391 2.46 5.60 37.62
N GLN A 392 3.03 6.50 38.41
CA GLN A 392 4.46 6.80 38.39
C GLN A 392 5.33 5.58 38.74
N SER A 393 4.78 4.56 39.43
CA SER A 393 5.47 3.29 39.69
C SER A 393 5.33 2.25 38.56
N LEU A 394 4.36 2.43 37.65
CA LEU A 394 4.02 1.47 36.60
C LEU A 394 4.37 1.95 35.17
N MET A 395 4.50 3.27 34.96
CA MET A 395 4.76 3.88 33.65
C MET A 395 5.64 5.13 33.78
N LYS A 396 6.12 5.66 32.66
CA LYS A 396 7.02 6.82 32.68
C LYS A 396 6.28 8.07 33.10
N LEU A 397 6.94 8.95 33.86
CA LEU A 397 6.38 10.22 34.32
C LEU A 397 5.81 11.07 33.17
N GLU A 398 6.51 11.11 32.03
CA GLU A 398 6.07 11.81 30.81
C GLU A 398 4.72 11.31 30.27
N GLU A 399 4.43 10.01 30.40
CA GLU A 399 3.18 9.39 29.95
C GLU A 399 2.04 9.69 30.92
N VAL A 400 2.30 9.65 32.23
CA VAL A 400 1.34 10.05 33.27
C VAL A 400 0.92 11.51 33.08
N GLU A 401 1.89 12.41 32.89
CA GLU A 401 1.63 13.83 32.64
C GLU A 401 0.88 14.03 31.31
N THR A 402 1.14 13.21 30.30
CA THR A 402 0.39 13.24 29.04
C THR A 402 -1.08 12.87 29.26
N ILE A 403 -1.38 11.83 30.03
CA ILE A 403 -2.75 11.42 30.37
C ILE A 403 -3.45 12.54 31.14
N LYS A 404 -2.80 13.06 32.19
CA LYS A 404 -3.32 14.13 33.04
C LYS A 404 -3.64 15.39 32.25
N LYS A 405 -2.67 15.85 31.44
CA LYS A 405 -2.86 17.02 30.56
C LYS A 405 -3.99 16.80 29.56
N CYS A 406 -4.06 15.65 28.90
CA CYS A 406 -5.17 15.35 27.98
C CYS A 406 -6.52 15.37 28.71
N ALA A 407 -6.60 14.81 29.91
CA ALA A 407 -7.84 14.80 30.69
C ALA A 407 -8.31 16.22 31.05
N ILE A 408 -7.40 17.09 31.49
CA ILE A 408 -7.69 18.50 31.80
C ILE A 408 -8.10 19.25 30.53
N ASP A 409 -7.27 19.21 29.48
CA ASP A 409 -7.50 19.95 28.23
C ASP A 409 -8.85 19.57 27.60
N ILE A 410 -9.17 18.27 27.54
CA ILE A 410 -10.44 17.77 26.98
C ILE A 410 -11.62 18.15 27.88
N ALA A 411 -11.49 18.10 29.20
CA ALA A 411 -12.55 18.52 30.11
C ALA A 411 -12.86 20.02 29.96
N GLU A 412 -11.84 20.87 29.92
CA GLU A 412 -11.99 22.31 29.71
C GLU A 412 -12.57 22.62 28.32
N ALA A 413 -12.09 21.96 27.26
CA ALA A 413 -12.61 22.14 25.91
C ALA A 413 -14.08 21.71 25.80
N SER A 414 -14.45 20.59 26.43
CA SER A 414 -15.84 20.12 26.51
C SER A 414 -16.75 21.15 27.17
N TRP A 415 -16.29 21.74 28.29
CA TRP A 415 -17.02 22.80 28.98
C TRP A 415 -17.17 24.08 28.15
N ASN A 416 -16.08 24.52 27.52
CA ASN A 416 -16.05 25.72 26.69
C ASN A 416 -16.97 25.60 25.47
N LEU A 417 -17.11 24.39 24.90
CA LEU A 417 -18.08 24.13 23.83
C LEU A 417 -19.52 24.42 24.25
N HIS A 418 -19.91 24.10 25.50
CA HIS A 418 -21.28 24.27 25.99
C HIS A 418 -21.62 25.66 26.50
N SER A 419 -20.61 26.36 27.02
CA SER A 419 -20.74 27.75 27.48
C SER A 419 -20.74 28.77 26.32
N SER A 420 -20.49 28.32 25.09
CA SER A 420 -20.56 29.15 23.88
C SER A 420 -21.98 29.18 23.28
N PRO A 421 -22.57 30.36 23.01
CA PRO A 421 -23.92 30.47 22.44
C PRO A 421 -24.01 30.10 20.94
N SER A 422 -22.89 29.95 20.23
CA SER A 422 -22.89 29.66 18.78
C SER A 422 -23.15 28.19 18.48
N GLY A 423 -24.21 27.91 17.69
CA GLY A 423 -24.48 26.59 17.12
C GLY A 423 -25.14 25.57 18.06
N ILE A 424 -25.63 26.00 19.23
CA ILE A 424 -26.24 25.10 20.21
C ILE A 424 -27.76 24.96 20.02
N GLY A 425 -28.17 23.84 19.41
CA GLY A 425 -29.49 23.25 19.65
C GLY A 425 -30.64 23.72 18.76
N TYR A 426 -30.44 23.82 17.44
CA TYR A 426 -31.57 23.99 16.53
C TYR A 426 -32.47 22.75 16.59
N SER A 427 -33.68 22.91 17.11
CA SER A 427 -34.60 21.79 17.43
C SER A 427 -34.93 20.93 16.21
N ASN A 428 -34.99 21.55 15.02
CA ASN A 428 -35.29 20.86 13.77
C ASN A 428 -34.24 19.81 13.39
N ASP A 429 -32.97 19.98 13.77
CA ASP A 429 -31.91 19.04 13.39
C ASP A 429 -32.10 17.68 14.06
N LYS A 430 -32.63 17.65 15.29
CA LYS A 430 -32.96 16.41 16.02
C LYS A 430 -34.08 15.63 15.32
N GLU A 431 -35.09 16.32 14.82
CA GLU A 431 -36.21 15.70 14.10
C GLU A 431 -35.79 15.15 12.73
N LEU A 432 -34.87 15.84 12.05
CA LEU A 432 -34.29 15.42 10.77
C LEU A 432 -33.17 14.37 10.93
N GLY A 433 -32.68 14.19 12.15
CA GLY A 433 -31.52 13.35 12.47
C GLY A 433 -30.19 13.89 11.92
N THR A 434 -30.14 15.15 11.48
CA THR A 434 -28.92 15.79 10.98
C THR A 434 -27.94 16.11 12.11
N ASP A 435 -28.44 16.23 13.35
CA ASP A 435 -27.62 16.43 14.55
C ASP A 435 -26.68 15.25 14.85
N LYS A 436 -26.98 14.07 14.32
CA LYS A 436 -26.15 12.86 14.44
C LYS A 436 -24.94 12.86 13.52
N HIS A 437 -24.90 13.75 12.55
CA HIS A 437 -23.85 13.81 11.53
C HIS A 437 -22.96 15.04 11.72
N VAL A 438 -21.73 14.97 11.20
CA VAL A 438 -20.92 16.17 11.00
C VAL A 438 -21.40 16.85 9.72
N PHE A 439 -21.86 18.09 9.84
CA PHE A 439 -22.35 18.89 8.72
C PHE A 439 -21.21 19.36 7.81
N SER A 440 -21.43 19.34 6.49
CA SER A 440 -20.52 19.89 5.50
C SER A 440 -21.27 20.21 4.20
N VAL A 441 -20.61 20.93 3.28
CA VAL A 441 -21.07 21.09 1.90
C VAL A 441 -20.23 20.21 1.00
N LEU A 442 -20.85 19.46 0.08
CA LEU A 442 -20.12 18.67 -0.91
C LEU A 442 -19.72 19.56 -2.09
N GLY A 443 -18.51 20.11 -2.04
CA GLY A 443 -18.00 21.10 -2.99
C GLY A 443 -17.82 22.49 -2.37
N PRO A 444 -17.61 23.53 -3.20
CA PRO A 444 -17.39 24.90 -2.75
C PRO A 444 -18.41 25.38 -1.70
N HIS A 445 -17.94 25.85 -0.55
CA HIS A 445 -18.77 26.28 0.58
C HIS A 445 -18.77 27.80 0.77
N LEU A 446 -19.90 28.46 0.44
CA LEU A 446 -20.05 29.92 0.50
C LEU A 446 -20.69 30.48 1.79
N GLY A 447 -21.27 29.62 2.64
CA GLY A 447 -21.85 30.00 3.93
C GLY A 447 -20.83 30.50 4.96
N HIS A 448 -20.50 31.79 4.89
CA HIS A 448 -19.57 32.46 5.80
C HIS A 448 -20.03 32.55 7.25
N TYR A 449 -21.34 32.47 7.48
CA TYR A 449 -21.96 32.45 8.80
C TYR A 449 -21.64 31.19 9.63
N TYR A 450 -20.98 30.18 9.04
CA TYR A 450 -20.41 29.04 9.78
C TYR A 450 -18.97 29.28 10.27
N GLY A 451 -18.31 30.35 9.79
CA GLY A 451 -16.95 30.74 10.18
C GLY A 451 -15.96 30.82 9.01
N ASP A 452 -14.74 31.26 9.32
CA ASP A 452 -13.72 31.60 8.32
C ASP A 452 -12.57 30.59 8.24
N ILE A 453 -12.66 29.47 8.96
CA ILE A 453 -11.71 28.37 8.87
C ILE A 453 -12.34 27.30 7.97
N PHE A 454 -11.67 26.94 6.88
CA PHE A 454 -12.12 25.88 5.97
C PHE A 454 -11.40 24.58 6.30
N LEU A 455 -12.16 23.53 6.57
CA LEU A 455 -11.68 22.15 6.70
C LEU A 455 -12.12 21.38 5.46
N VAL A 456 -11.15 20.95 4.64
CA VAL A 456 -11.39 20.16 3.43
C VAL A 456 -11.14 18.70 3.77
N PHE A 457 -12.18 17.86 3.67
CA PHE A 457 -12.05 16.43 3.95
C PHE A 457 -11.62 15.64 2.72
N LYS A 458 -10.89 14.55 2.93
CA LYS A 458 -10.61 13.54 1.90
C LYS A 458 -11.94 13.01 1.34
N SER A 459 -12.05 12.88 0.01
CA SER A 459 -13.30 12.42 -0.64
C SER A 459 -13.75 11.02 -0.19
N GLU A 460 -12.82 10.19 0.28
CA GLU A 460 -13.08 8.84 0.76
C GLU A 460 -14.07 8.76 1.93
N VAL A 461 -14.18 9.81 2.75
CA VAL A 461 -15.14 9.84 3.86
C VAL A 461 -16.60 9.71 3.39
N MET A 462 -16.90 10.13 2.15
CA MET A 462 -18.23 10.01 1.54
C MET A 462 -18.62 8.59 1.14
N PHE A 463 -17.65 7.66 1.18
CA PHE A 463 -17.86 6.24 0.93
C PHE A 463 -18.03 5.45 2.24
N HIS A 464 -17.96 6.10 3.40
CA HIS A 464 -18.26 5.49 4.69
C HIS A 464 -19.76 5.16 4.82
N PRO A 465 -20.15 4.01 5.39
CA PRO A 465 -21.57 3.60 5.52
C PRO A 465 -22.49 4.63 6.21
N ASP A 466 -21.96 5.41 7.14
CA ASP A 466 -22.71 6.48 7.83
C ASP A 466 -22.70 7.84 7.10
N ALA A 467 -21.94 7.98 6.02
CA ALA A 467 -21.94 9.19 5.22
C ALA A 467 -23.12 9.20 4.24
N ASN A 468 -23.69 10.38 3.99
CA ASN A 468 -24.66 10.60 2.92
C ASN A 468 -24.59 12.06 2.48
N PHE A 469 -25.30 12.41 1.42
CA PHE A 469 -25.55 13.80 1.08
C PHE A 469 -26.95 13.95 0.50
N SER A 470 -27.45 15.17 0.48
CA SER A 470 -28.76 15.50 -0.09
C SER A 470 -28.65 16.68 -1.06
N PRO A 471 -29.61 16.84 -2.00
CA PRO A 471 -29.60 17.90 -3.00
C PRO A 471 -29.48 19.35 -2.49
N GLN A 472 -29.76 19.58 -1.21
CA GLN A 472 -29.84 20.88 -0.54
C GLN A 472 -29.97 20.67 0.96
N ALA A 473 -29.97 21.76 1.74
CA ALA A 473 -30.12 21.67 3.18
C ALA A 473 -31.41 21.00 3.65
N ALA A 474 -31.31 20.15 4.67
CA ALA A 474 -32.42 19.44 5.30
C ALA A 474 -33.51 20.39 5.81
N THR A 475 -33.10 21.55 6.34
CA THR A 475 -34.00 22.60 6.85
C THR A 475 -34.86 23.23 5.74
N SER A 476 -34.46 23.13 4.47
CA SER A 476 -35.25 23.59 3.31
C SER A 476 -36.52 22.77 3.10
N PHE A 477 -36.53 21.48 3.51
CA PHE A 477 -37.73 20.64 3.45
C PHE A 477 -38.77 21.06 4.46
N LEU A 478 -38.37 21.30 5.71
CA LEU A 478 -39.28 21.74 6.77
C LEU A 478 -39.83 23.14 6.53
N SER A 479 -39.01 24.06 6.02
CA SER A 479 -39.44 25.43 5.69
C SER A 479 -40.31 25.51 4.42
N GLY A 480 -40.41 24.43 3.64
CA GLY A 480 -41.14 24.38 2.38
C GLY A 480 -40.38 24.95 1.18
N ARG A 481 -39.20 25.58 1.40
CA ARG A 481 -38.36 26.14 0.32
C ARG A 481 -38.00 25.10 -0.75
N THR A 482 -37.85 23.84 -0.37
CA THR A 482 -37.64 22.73 -1.30
C THR A 482 -38.70 22.72 -2.41
N PHE A 483 -39.96 22.75 -2.03
CA PHE A 483 -41.10 22.57 -2.94
C PHE A 483 -41.35 23.82 -3.78
N THR A 484 -40.96 24.99 -3.27
CA THR A 484 -40.96 26.24 -4.06
C THR A 484 -39.84 26.25 -5.10
N ASN A 485 -38.64 25.80 -4.73
CA ASN A 485 -37.43 25.93 -5.56
C ASN A 485 -37.23 24.73 -6.51
N ARG A 486 -37.95 23.62 -6.32
CA ARG A 486 -37.85 22.40 -7.13
C ARG A 486 -39.23 21.97 -7.62
N PRO A 487 -39.66 22.42 -8.81
CA PRO A 487 -40.97 22.07 -9.37
C PRO A 487 -41.21 20.57 -9.58
N TRP A 488 -40.15 19.75 -9.60
CA TRP A 488 -40.25 18.29 -9.69
C TRP A 488 -40.48 17.60 -8.34
N VAL A 489 -40.46 18.33 -7.23
CA VAL A 489 -40.70 17.81 -5.88
C VAL A 489 -42.03 18.38 -5.35
N GLN A 490 -43.01 17.52 -5.14
CA GLN A 490 -44.33 17.94 -4.62
C GLN A 490 -44.27 18.14 -3.09
N ASP A 491 -44.95 19.17 -2.58
CA ASP A 491 -45.08 19.38 -1.12
C ASP A 491 -46.06 18.34 -0.54
N PRO A 492 -45.60 17.44 0.36
CA PRO A 492 -46.46 16.44 0.98
C PRO A 492 -47.33 17.03 2.12
N GLY A 493 -47.22 18.33 2.41
CA GLY A 493 -47.99 19.07 3.41
C GLY A 493 -47.49 18.82 4.82
N ALA A 494 -47.81 17.67 5.40
CA ALA A 494 -47.56 17.36 6.80
C ALA A 494 -46.05 17.35 7.14
N ARG A 495 -45.69 17.84 8.33
CA ARG A 495 -44.29 17.94 8.80
C ARG A 495 -43.55 16.59 8.78
N SER A 496 -44.19 15.52 9.28
CA SER A 496 -43.62 14.16 9.26
C SER A 496 -43.38 13.65 7.83
N ALA A 497 -44.27 13.97 6.89
CA ALA A 497 -44.12 13.61 5.49
C ALA A 497 -43.00 14.43 4.81
N LYS A 498 -42.78 15.68 5.21
CA LYS A 498 -41.61 16.49 4.78
C LYS A 498 -40.29 15.90 5.26
N ILE A 499 -40.23 15.42 6.50
CA ILE A 499 -39.06 14.70 7.05
C ILE A 499 -38.81 13.41 6.25
N LYS A 500 -39.86 12.64 5.98
CA LYS A 500 -39.76 11.45 5.11
C LYS A 500 -39.21 11.81 3.73
N CYS A 501 -39.73 12.87 3.09
CA CYS A 501 -39.26 13.36 1.80
C CYS A 501 -37.77 13.74 1.84
N PHE A 502 -37.28 14.33 2.93
CA PHE A 502 -35.85 14.58 3.13
C PHE A 502 -35.04 13.28 3.12
N HIS A 503 -35.41 12.27 3.92
CA HIS A 503 -34.71 10.98 3.92
C HIS A 503 -34.76 10.27 2.56
N GLU A 504 -35.87 10.42 1.83
CA GLU A 504 -36.06 9.88 0.48
C GLU A 504 -35.29 10.66 -0.62
N SER A 505 -34.63 11.77 -0.26
CA SER A 505 -33.79 12.55 -1.15
C SER A 505 -32.28 12.28 -0.98
N LYS A 506 -31.90 11.49 0.03
CA LYS A 506 -30.49 11.23 0.35
C LYS A 506 -29.84 10.32 -0.69
N LEU A 507 -28.60 10.64 -1.02
CA LEU A 507 -27.69 9.92 -1.90
C LEU A 507 -26.43 9.49 -1.13
N HIS A 508 -25.72 8.49 -1.63
CA HIS A 508 -24.49 7.98 -1.01
C HIS A 508 -23.48 7.57 -2.10
N CYS A 509 -22.23 8.02 -1.98
CA CYS A 509 -21.20 7.82 -3.00
C CYS A 509 -20.76 6.36 -3.20
N ALA A 510 -21.01 5.47 -2.23
CA ALA A 510 -20.70 4.04 -2.35
C ALA A 510 -21.75 3.26 -3.17
N ILE A 511 -22.89 3.89 -3.49
CA ILE A 511 -23.99 3.25 -4.23
C ILE A 511 -23.86 3.65 -5.70
N PRO A 512 -23.56 2.72 -6.62
CA PRO A 512 -23.39 3.04 -8.04
C PRO A 512 -24.53 3.89 -8.59
N GLY A 513 -24.26 4.85 -9.49
CA GLY A 513 -25.30 5.69 -10.09
C GLY A 513 -25.72 6.91 -9.26
N TYR A 514 -25.15 7.11 -8.07
CA TYR A 514 -25.35 8.36 -7.30
C TYR A 514 -24.96 9.60 -8.11
N GLU A 515 -23.91 9.50 -8.92
CA GLU A 515 -23.43 10.58 -9.78
C GLU A 515 -24.48 10.95 -10.82
N TYR A 516 -25.24 9.98 -11.34
CA TYR A 516 -26.27 10.22 -12.33
C TYR A 516 -27.42 11.01 -11.70
N ALA A 517 -27.89 10.60 -10.51
CA ALA A 517 -28.93 11.31 -9.77
C ALA A 517 -28.49 12.73 -9.38
N ALA A 518 -27.26 12.88 -8.89
CA ALA A 518 -26.69 14.18 -8.53
C ALA A 518 -26.55 15.11 -9.74
N VAL A 519 -26.08 14.62 -10.89
CA VAL A 519 -25.99 15.45 -12.11
C VAL A 519 -27.37 15.84 -12.62
N ALA A 520 -28.32 14.91 -12.64
CA ALA A 520 -29.70 15.21 -13.06
C ALA A 520 -30.29 16.37 -12.24
N GLU A 521 -30.11 16.32 -10.92
CA GLU A 521 -30.57 17.36 -9.99
C GLU A 521 -29.90 18.72 -10.29
N LEU A 522 -28.58 18.74 -10.50
CA LEU A 522 -27.86 19.99 -10.79
C LEU A 522 -28.22 20.61 -12.13
N ILE A 523 -28.41 19.78 -13.17
CA ILE A 523 -28.89 20.24 -14.47
C ILE A 523 -30.27 20.88 -14.29
N ALA A 524 -31.18 20.20 -13.59
CA ALA A 524 -32.54 20.69 -13.38
C ALA A 524 -32.57 22.03 -12.61
N VAL A 525 -31.80 22.14 -11.53
CA VAL A 525 -31.71 23.37 -10.71
C VAL A 525 -31.03 24.51 -11.49
N SER A 526 -29.91 24.25 -12.15
CA SER A 526 -29.17 25.28 -12.91
C SER A 526 -29.95 25.75 -14.14
N GLY A 527 -30.77 24.86 -14.70
CA GLY A 527 -31.64 25.11 -15.84
C GLY A 527 -32.95 25.82 -15.53
N LEU A 528 -33.32 25.93 -14.24
CA LEU A 528 -34.63 26.40 -13.79
C LEU A 528 -34.98 27.80 -14.33
N GLN A 529 -34.07 28.77 -14.22
CA GLN A 529 -34.30 30.14 -14.70
C GLN A 529 -34.48 30.22 -16.22
N LYS A 530 -33.74 29.39 -16.96
CA LYS A 530 -33.77 29.35 -18.43
C LYS A 530 -34.81 28.36 -18.98
N LYS A 531 -35.50 27.62 -18.11
CA LYS A 531 -36.44 26.55 -18.46
C LYS A 531 -35.87 25.56 -19.48
N THR A 532 -34.61 25.15 -19.28
CA THR A 532 -33.91 24.22 -20.18
C THR A 532 -33.17 23.15 -19.40
N MET A 533 -33.03 21.96 -19.99
CA MET A 533 -32.17 20.87 -19.49
C MET A 533 -30.82 20.82 -20.22
N ASP A 534 -30.61 21.67 -21.21
CA ASP A 534 -29.34 21.80 -21.93
C ASP A 534 -28.39 22.70 -21.14
N ILE A 535 -27.65 22.09 -20.22
CA ILE A 535 -26.79 22.76 -19.26
C ILE A 535 -25.39 22.14 -19.32
N ASP A 536 -24.41 22.98 -19.60
CA ASP A 536 -22.99 22.63 -19.58
C ASP A 536 -22.38 22.79 -18.17
N LEU A 537 -21.16 22.25 -18.00
CA LEU A 537 -20.44 22.36 -16.73
C LEU A 537 -20.22 23.84 -16.35
N LYS A 538 -19.88 24.70 -17.31
CA LYS A 538 -19.65 26.13 -17.07
C LYS A 538 -20.88 26.81 -16.45
N THR A 539 -22.08 26.49 -16.92
CA THR A 539 -23.33 27.03 -16.37
C THR A 539 -23.57 26.52 -14.95
N ILE A 540 -23.30 25.24 -14.66
CA ILE A 540 -23.38 24.69 -13.30
C ILE A 540 -22.41 25.42 -12.37
N LEU A 541 -21.16 25.62 -12.78
CA LEU A 541 -20.16 26.32 -11.97
C LEU A 541 -20.55 27.79 -11.70
N ASN A 542 -21.12 28.46 -12.69
CA ASN A 542 -21.63 29.82 -12.54
C ASN A 542 -22.85 29.92 -11.60
N TYR A 543 -23.70 28.89 -11.59
CA TYR A 543 -24.79 28.78 -10.62
C TYR A 543 -24.23 28.55 -9.21
N TRP A 544 -23.35 27.55 -9.07
CA TRP A 544 -22.83 27.12 -7.78
C TRP A 544 -22.06 28.22 -7.05
N THR A 545 -21.25 29.00 -7.76
CA THR A 545 -20.48 30.12 -7.17
C THR A 545 -21.34 31.29 -6.68
N LYS A 546 -22.64 31.28 -6.98
CA LYS A 546 -23.61 32.29 -6.55
C LYS A 546 -24.68 31.74 -5.61
N ALA A 547 -24.81 30.41 -5.52
CA ALA A 547 -25.81 29.75 -4.72
C ALA A 547 -25.43 29.78 -3.24
N ASP A 548 -26.40 30.08 -2.37
CA ASP A 548 -26.20 29.93 -0.93
C ASP A 548 -25.87 28.47 -0.58
N SER A 549 -25.11 28.25 0.50
CA SER A 549 -24.72 26.90 0.91
C SER A 549 -25.90 25.99 1.23
N HIS A 550 -27.09 26.52 1.55
CA HIS A 550 -28.30 25.72 1.74
C HIS A 550 -28.95 25.27 0.44
N GLN A 551 -28.53 25.79 -0.72
CA GLN A 551 -29.11 25.49 -2.05
C GLN A 551 -28.28 24.52 -2.89
N VAL A 552 -27.10 24.16 -2.39
CA VAL A 552 -26.17 23.19 -2.99
C VAL A 552 -26.13 21.92 -2.13
N PHE A 553 -25.36 20.92 -2.56
CA PHE A 553 -25.32 19.64 -1.85
C PHE A 553 -24.87 19.75 -0.39
N GLU A 554 -25.75 19.35 0.51
CA GLU A 554 -25.47 19.22 1.94
C GLU A 554 -24.95 17.80 2.20
N ALA A 555 -23.72 17.70 2.69
CA ALA A 555 -23.08 16.44 3.06
C ALA A 555 -23.13 16.20 4.56
N HIS A 556 -23.56 14.99 4.91
CA HIS A 556 -23.66 14.47 6.26
C HIS A 556 -22.58 13.42 6.46
N LEU A 557 -21.54 13.79 7.19
CA LEU A 557 -20.41 12.92 7.47
C LEU A 557 -20.68 12.09 8.74
N PRO A 558 -19.89 11.03 8.98
CA PRO A 558 -20.03 10.21 10.18
C PRO A 558 -19.95 11.02 11.47
N ARG A 559 -20.55 10.49 12.54
CA ARG A 559 -20.69 11.14 13.85
C ARG A 559 -19.38 11.75 14.40
N LEU A 560 -18.27 11.08 14.14
CA LEU A 560 -16.92 11.42 14.59
C LEU A 560 -15.95 11.22 13.44
N VAL A 561 -15.29 12.29 13.00
CA VAL A 561 -14.32 12.26 11.90
C VAL A 561 -12.93 12.63 12.45
N PRO A 562 -11.98 11.69 12.52
CA PRO A 562 -10.64 11.98 13.05
C PRO A 562 -9.88 12.98 12.16
N LEU A 563 -8.90 13.67 12.75
CA LEU A 563 -8.14 14.73 12.05
C LEU A 563 -7.37 14.22 10.81
N ASP A 564 -7.07 12.93 10.72
CA ASP A 564 -6.37 12.36 9.56
C ASP A 564 -7.24 12.25 8.30
N TYR A 565 -8.56 12.46 8.41
CA TYR A 565 -9.46 12.62 7.26
C TYR A 565 -9.56 14.06 6.75
N ILE A 566 -8.99 15.03 7.47
CA ILE A 566 -8.84 16.40 6.97
C ILE A 566 -7.64 16.41 6.03
N GLU A 567 -7.90 16.66 4.74
CA GLU A 567 -6.85 16.76 3.74
C GLU A 567 -6.13 18.10 3.86
N GLU A 568 -6.88 19.21 4.04
CA GLU A 568 -6.33 20.57 4.05
C GLU A 568 -7.12 21.50 4.97
N VAL A 569 -6.41 22.49 5.51
CA VAL A 569 -6.99 23.56 6.33
C VAL A 569 -6.60 24.91 5.75
N TYR A 570 -7.57 25.81 5.55
CA TYR A 570 -7.30 27.20 5.18
C TYR A 570 -7.74 28.14 6.30
N ILE A 571 -6.84 29.05 6.68
CA ILE A 571 -7.08 30.03 7.75
C ILE A 571 -6.43 31.39 7.41
N PRO A 572 -7.11 32.53 7.66
CA PRO A 572 -6.50 33.86 7.55
C PRO A 572 -5.40 34.08 8.60
N LYS A 573 -4.34 34.83 8.24
CA LYS A 573 -3.16 35.06 9.09
C LYS A 573 -3.50 35.64 10.46
N ASN A 574 -4.36 36.66 10.50
CA ASN A 574 -4.76 37.29 11.75
C ASN A 574 -5.68 36.40 12.59
N LEU A 575 -6.50 35.56 11.97
CA LEU A 575 -7.30 34.56 12.69
C LEU A 575 -6.43 33.47 13.29
N PHE A 576 -5.43 32.95 12.54
CA PHE A 576 -4.46 31.99 13.06
C PHE A 576 -3.65 32.58 14.23
N ALA A 577 -3.16 33.81 14.09
CA ALA A 577 -2.45 34.50 15.16
C ALA A 577 -3.32 34.73 16.41
N SER A 578 -4.65 34.77 16.25
CA SER A 578 -5.57 34.89 17.38
C SER A 578 -5.81 33.57 18.12
N LEU A 579 -5.46 32.41 17.54
CA LEU A 579 -5.57 31.11 18.20
C LEU A 579 -4.69 31.06 19.45
N THR A 580 -5.06 30.24 20.43
CA THR A 580 -4.19 29.95 21.58
C THR A 580 -2.85 29.37 21.11
N SER A 581 -1.76 29.63 21.84
CA SER A 581 -0.43 29.12 21.48
C SER A 581 -0.41 27.58 21.33
N ALA A 582 -1.16 26.88 22.21
CA ALA A 582 -1.32 25.43 22.14
C ALA A 582 -2.06 24.98 20.86
N ALA A 583 -3.09 25.72 20.43
CA ALA A 583 -3.79 25.43 19.19
C ALA A 583 -2.92 25.70 17.95
N GLN A 584 -2.14 26.78 17.94
CA GLN A 584 -1.18 27.07 16.86
C GLN A 584 -0.15 25.94 16.71
N GLU A 585 0.44 25.50 17.83
CA GLU A 585 1.39 24.39 17.85
C GLU A 585 0.73 23.09 17.40
N SER A 586 -0.46 22.77 17.93
CA SER A 586 -1.20 21.55 17.59
C SER A 586 -1.57 21.52 16.11
N ALA A 587 -2.14 22.61 15.56
CA ALA A 587 -2.50 22.71 14.15
C ALA A 587 -1.27 22.53 13.25
N THR A 588 -0.17 23.22 13.56
CA THR A 588 1.09 23.14 12.80
C THR A 588 1.67 21.72 12.83
N LYS A 589 1.61 21.06 13.98
CA LYS A 589 2.13 19.69 14.17
C LYS A 589 1.29 18.63 13.46
N VAL A 590 -0.04 18.76 13.53
CA VAL A 590 -0.98 17.78 12.98
C VAL A 590 -1.06 17.89 11.47
N PHE A 591 -1.25 19.10 10.93
CA PHE A 591 -1.53 19.31 9.51
C PHE A 591 -0.26 19.58 8.69
N ARG A 592 0.83 20.07 9.30
CA ARG A 592 2.13 20.31 8.63
C ARG A 592 1.94 21.08 7.32
N ASP A 593 2.33 20.50 6.19
CA ASP A 593 2.27 21.09 4.85
C ASP A 593 0.83 21.29 4.32
N THR A 594 -0.18 20.74 5.00
CA THR A 594 -1.59 20.90 4.61
C THR A 594 -2.33 22.00 5.39
N LEU A 595 -1.63 22.68 6.32
CA LEU A 595 -2.11 23.91 6.96
C LEU A 595 -1.72 25.12 6.12
N HIS A 596 -2.71 25.81 5.57
CA HIS A 596 -2.54 26.99 4.74
C HIS A 596 -2.93 28.25 5.51
N ILE A 597 -1.92 28.88 6.13
CA ILE A 597 -2.06 30.21 6.72
C ILE A 597 -1.91 31.24 5.59
N THR A 598 -3.02 31.88 5.21
CA THR A 598 -3.05 32.80 4.07
C THR A 598 -2.78 34.24 4.53
N ASP A 599 -2.12 35.06 3.71
CA ASP A 599 -1.79 36.45 4.08
C ASP A 599 -2.99 37.40 4.24
N HIS A 600 -4.20 36.93 3.94
CA HIS A 600 -5.43 37.67 4.14
C HIS A 600 -5.63 38.04 5.62
N LYS A 601 -6.23 39.22 5.84
CA LYS A 601 -6.68 39.68 7.15
C LYS A 601 -8.17 39.95 7.10
N ILE A 602 -8.93 39.29 7.97
CA ILE A 602 -10.39 39.47 8.07
C ILE A 602 -10.76 40.33 9.27
N ASN A 603 -11.93 40.97 9.27
CA ASN A 603 -12.40 41.63 10.49
C ASN A 603 -12.85 40.59 11.53
N LEU A 604 -12.19 40.60 12.70
CA LEU A 604 -12.47 39.70 13.81
C LEU A 604 -13.58 40.20 14.75
N THR A 605 -14.02 41.46 14.63
CA THR A 605 -15.04 42.04 15.53
C THR A 605 -16.47 41.71 15.13
N ASP A 606 -16.71 41.30 13.87
CA ASP A 606 -18.03 40.95 13.37
C ASP A 606 -18.31 39.46 13.61
N THR A 607 -18.91 39.12 14.75
CA THR A 607 -19.36 37.74 15.04
C THR A 607 -20.66 37.50 14.27
N GLY A 608 -20.54 37.16 12.98
CA GLY A 608 -21.66 36.91 12.06
C GLY A 608 -22.70 35.96 12.63
N GLY A 609 -23.71 36.52 13.29
CA GLY A 609 -24.89 35.84 13.79
C GLY A 609 -26.08 36.20 12.90
N GLY A 610 -26.14 35.60 11.70
CA GLY A 610 -27.28 35.76 10.80
C GLY A 610 -26.98 35.34 9.36
N VAL A 611 -28.04 34.98 8.61
CA VAL A 611 -28.01 34.65 7.17
C VAL A 611 -27.81 35.92 6.30
N SER A 612 -27.35 37.03 6.89
CA SER A 612 -27.18 38.30 6.20
C SER A 612 -26.00 38.24 5.21
N PRO A 613 -25.99 39.10 4.17
CA PRO A 613 -24.87 39.19 3.24
C PRO A 613 -23.56 39.51 3.98
N LEU A 614 -22.43 39.06 3.42
CA LEU A 614 -21.09 39.49 3.81
C LEU A 614 -21.04 41.02 3.85
N SER A 615 -21.10 41.64 5.03
CA SER A 615 -20.90 43.08 5.22
C SER A 615 -19.42 43.47 5.01
N ASP A 616 -18.51 42.52 5.18
CA ASP A 616 -17.07 42.73 5.19
C ASP A 616 -16.40 42.25 3.90
N LYS A 617 -15.92 43.22 3.11
CA LYS A 617 -15.17 43.00 1.86
C LYS A 617 -13.97 42.07 2.05
N SER A 618 -13.30 42.13 3.20
CA SER A 618 -12.11 41.30 3.45
C SER A 618 -12.44 39.81 3.58
N ARG A 619 -13.63 39.48 4.11
CA ARG A 619 -14.12 38.10 4.18
C ARG A 619 -14.54 37.57 2.81
N SER A 620 -15.19 38.41 1.98
CA SER A 620 -15.51 38.02 0.60
C SER A 620 -14.24 37.75 -0.21
N GLU A 621 -13.22 38.61 -0.10
CA GLU A 621 -11.95 38.44 -0.83
C GLU A 621 -11.23 37.14 -0.41
N TYR A 622 -11.17 36.86 0.90
CA TYR A 622 -10.59 35.60 1.41
C TYR A 622 -11.40 34.37 0.96
N GLN A 623 -12.73 34.43 1.02
CA GLN A 623 -13.59 33.35 0.57
C GLN A 623 -13.35 33.06 -0.93
N ASP A 624 -13.41 34.09 -1.78
CA ASP A 624 -13.21 33.94 -3.22
C ASP A 624 -11.83 33.36 -3.56
N PHE A 625 -10.79 33.74 -2.81
CA PHE A 625 -9.46 33.16 -2.91
C PHE A 625 -9.47 31.64 -2.63
N VAL A 626 -10.04 31.22 -1.50
CA VAL A 626 -10.10 29.80 -1.11
C VAL A 626 -10.93 29.01 -2.13
N ILE A 627 -12.10 29.52 -2.53
CA ILE A 627 -12.94 28.89 -3.56
C ILE A 627 -12.20 28.75 -4.89
N GLY A 628 -11.46 29.77 -5.32
CA GLY A 628 -10.64 29.72 -6.53
C GLY A 628 -9.58 28.61 -6.49
N ILE A 629 -8.97 28.35 -5.33
CA ILE A 629 -8.04 27.23 -5.15
C ILE A 629 -8.77 25.88 -5.22
N LEU A 630 -9.88 25.75 -4.50
CA LEU A 630 -10.66 24.51 -4.44
C LEU A 630 -11.16 24.10 -5.84
N MET A 631 -11.63 25.06 -6.62
CA MET A 631 -12.07 24.84 -8.00
C MET A 631 -10.95 24.29 -8.89
N LYS A 632 -9.73 24.84 -8.81
CA LYS A 632 -8.56 24.31 -9.53
C LYS A 632 -8.19 22.89 -9.10
N LYS A 633 -8.36 22.57 -7.81
CA LYS A 633 -8.09 21.23 -7.29
C LYS A 633 -9.12 20.21 -7.76
N ILE A 634 -10.41 20.57 -7.77
CA ILE A 634 -11.47 19.72 -8.32
C ILE A 634 -11.19 19.42 -9.79
N GLU A 635 -10.80 20.42 -10.58
CA GLU A 635 -10.45 20.23 -11.99
C GLU A 635 -9.25 19.27 -12.17
N LYS A 636 -8.21 19.39 -11.34
CA LYS A 636 -7.08 18.44 -11.36
C LYS A 636 -7.50 17.02 -10.98
N ARG A 637 -8.40 16.88 -10.00
CA ARG A 637 -8.91 15.58 -9.53
C ARG A 637 -9.83 14.91 -10.55
N LYS A 638 -10.58 15.69 -11.34
CA LYS A 638 -11.42 15.20 -12.45
C LYS A 638 -10.65 14.26 -13.38
N GLU A 639 -9.36 14.53 -13.59
CA GLU A 639 -8.49 13.77 -14.50
C GLU A 639 -7.70 12.62 -13.82
N HIS A 640 -7.38 12.75 -12.52
CA HIS A 640 -6.37 11.89 -11.87
C HIS A 640 -6.80 11.25 -10.54
N ALA A 641 -8.02 11.48 -10.05
CA ALA A 641 -8.43 10.93 -8.75
C ALA A 641 -8.58 9.40 -8.78
N LYS A 642 -8.15 8.73 -7.69
CA LYS A 642 -8.56 7.34 -7.42
C LYS A 642 -10.07 7.36 -7.17
N HIS A 643 -10.80 6.68 -8.05
CA HIS A 643 -12.25 6.56 -7.95
C HIS A 643 -12.58 5.28 -7.18
N PHE A 644 -13.12 5.45 -5.97
CA PHE A 644 -13.69 4.33 -5.23
C PHE A 644 -14.99 3.86 -5.90
N ARG A 645 -15.26 2.56 -5.82
CA ARG A 645 -16.39 1.88 -6.46
C ARG A 645 -17.42 1.35 -5.46
N GLY A 646 -17.07 1.30 -4.17
CA GLY A 646 -17.92 0.74 -3.13
C GLY A 646 -17.61 1.32 -1.74
N PHE A 647 -18.06 0.64 -0.70
CA PHE A 647 -17.92 1.15 0.67
C PHE A 647 -16.46 1.19 1.12
N VAL A 648 -16.14 2.22 1.91
CA VAL A 648 -14.82 2.46 2.50
C VAL A 648 -14.99 2.65 4.01
N LEU A 649 -14.36 1.80 4.80
CA LEU A 649 -14.38 1.91 6.26
C LEU A 649 -13.13 1.30 6.86
N THR A 650 -12.84 1.62 8.11
CA THR A 650 -11.77 0.97 8.86
C THR A 650 -12.34 0.45 10.17
N LEU A 651 -12.31 -0.86 10.33
CA LEU A 651 -12.87 -1.56 11.48
C LEU A 651 -11.94 -1.40 12.69
N ALA A 652 -12.53 -1.11 13.85
CA ALA A 652 -11.83 -1.21 15.13
C ALA A 652 -11.64 -2.70 15.51
N PRO A 653 -10.58 -3.04 16.27
CA PRO A 653 -10.47 -4.35 16.88
C PRO A 653 -11.68 -4.62 17.77
N ASN A 654 -12.39 -5.74 17.57
CA ASN A 654 -13.57 -6.09 18.36
C ASN A 654 -13.70 -7.60 18.65
N GLN A 655 -12.73 -8.44 18.28
CA GLN A 655 -12.79 -9.90 18.51
C GLN A 655 -14.05 -10.57 17.92
N PHE A 656 -14.58 -10.02 16.83
CA PHE A 656 -15.83 -10.45 16.19
C PHE A 656 -17.09 -10.32 17.05
N THR A 657 -17.10 -9.40 18.02
CA THR A 657 -18.30 -9.14 18.83
C THR A 657 -19.25 -8.13 18.20
N ASP A 658 -18.77 -7.25 17.32
CA ASP A 658 -19.56 -6.20 16.67
C ASP A 658 -19.55 -6.34 15.14
N HIS A 659 -20.73 -6.31 14.54
CA HIS A 659 -20.96 -6.59 13.12
C HIS A 659 -21.64 -5.41 12.43
N ILE A 660 -20.87 -4.64 11.67
CA ILE A 660 -21.37 -3.47 10.96
C ILE A 660 -22.16 -3.93 9.73
N VAL A 661 -23.45 -3.57 9.67
CA VAL A 661 -24.31 -3.78 8.50
C VAL A 661 -24.10 -2.68 7.46
N LEU A 662 -23.99 -3.06 6.19
CA LEU A 662 -23.92 -2.10 5.09
C LEU A 662 -25.32 -1.58 4.72
N PRO A 663 -25.47 -0.28 4.38
CA PRO A 663 -26.74 0.29 3.93
C PRO A 663 -27.00 0.00 2.44
N LEU A 664 -26.78 -1.24 2.03
CA LEU A 664 -27.07 -1.78 0.70
C LEU A 664 -27.31 -3.29 0.83
N THR A 665 -28.53 -3.74 0.56
CA THR A 665 -28.83 -5.17 0.52
C THR A 665 -28.46 -5.79 -0.83
N ILE A 666 -28.32 -7.11 -0.87
CA ILE A 666 -28.12 -7.86 -2.13
C ILE A 666 -29.30 -7.63 -3.08
N ASN A 667 -30.55 -7.57 -2.57
CA ASN A 667 -31.72 -7.28 -3.40
C ASN A 667 -31.70 -5.86 -3.97
N ASP A 668 -31.32 -4.85 -3.19
CA ASP A 668 -31.18 -3.47 -3.68
C ASP A 668 -30.15 -3.39 -4.82
N ALA A 669 -29.00 -4.03 -4.64
CA ALA A 669 -27.97 -4.11 -5.67
C ALA A 669 -28.46 -4.86 -6.92
N HIS A 670 -29.24 -5.94 -6.76
CA HIS A 670 -29.82 -6.69 -7.87
C HIS A 670 -30.83 -5.87 -8.66
N ASN A 671 -31.72 -5.15 -7.96
CA ASN A 671 -32.71 -4.27 -8.59
C ASN A 671 -32.01 -3.17 -9.40
N GLN A 672 -30.91 -2.63 -8.87
CA GLN A 672 -30.08 -1.70 -9.61
C GLN A 672 -29.45 -2.34 -10.87
N TYR A 673 -28.90 -3.54 -10.74
CA TYR A 673 -28.31 -4.28 -11.86
C TYR A 673 -29.30 -4.53 -13.00
N LEU A 674 -30.50 -5.03 -12.70
CA LEU A 674 -31.55 -5.33 -13.70
C LEU A 674 -32.00 -4.08 -14.48
N ARG A 675 -31.98 -2.90 -13.84
CA ARG A 675 -32.35 -1.64 -14.50
C ARG A 675 -31.33 -1.21 -15.56
N ILE A 676 -30.05 -1.44 -15.28
CA ILE A 676 -28.95 -1.15 -16.21
C ILE A 676 -28.96 -2.18 -17.34
N HIS A 677 -29.20 -3.44 -17.01
CA HIS A 677 -29.15 -4.58 -17.93
C HIS A 677 -30.55 -5.06 -18.29
N LYS A 678 -31.29 -4.24 -19.05
CA LYS A 678 -32.70 -4.47 -19.46
C LYS A 678 -33.01 -5.83 -20.15
N GLN A 679 -32.02 -6.67 -20.39
CA GLN A 679 -32.10 -7.97 -21.07
C GLN A 679 -31.36 -9.11 -20.35
N SER A 680 -30.77 -8.89 -19.17
CA SER A 680 -30.09 -9.97 -18.46
C SER A 680 -31.12 -10.90 -17.78
N SER A 681 -30.98 -12.21 -18.02
CA SER A 681 -31.65 -13.23 -17.20
C SER A 681 -31.30 -13.01 -15.72
N ASN A 682 -32.24 -13.26 -14.79
CA ASN A 682 -31.97 -13.27 -13.34
C ASN A 682 -30.61 -13.91 -13.07
N SER A 683 -29.61 -13.08 -12.70
CA SER A 683 -28.29 -13.61 -12.40
C SER A 683 -28.40 -14.31 -11.05
N ASN A 684 -28.37 -15.64 -11.08
CA ASN A 684 -28.33 -16.46 -9.87
C ASN A 684 -26.98 -16.35 -9.15
N VAL A 685 -26.03 -15.59 -9.70
CA VAL A 685 -24.69 -15.43 -9.18
C VAL A 685 -24.52 -14.04 -8.58
N VAL A 686 -24.04 -13.99 -7.34
CA VAL A 686 -23.65 -12.77 -6.65
C VAL A 686 -22.13 -12.79 -6.47
N TYR A 687 -21.49 -11.68 -6.76
CA TYR A 687 -20.08 -11.45 -6.51
C TYR A 687 -19.94 -10.34 -5.47
N ILE A 688 -19.20 -10.60 -4.39
CA ILE A 688 -18.84 -9.58 -3.40
C ILE A 688 -17.32 -9.40 -3.47
N TYR A 689 -16.89 -8.19 -3.77
CA TYR A 689 -15.48 -7.81 -3.80
C TYR A 689 -15.16 -6.89 -2.63
N TRP A 690 -13.98 -7.01 -2.03
CA TRP A 690 -13.48 -6.04 -1.06
C TRP A 690 -11.95 -6.08 -0.97
N GLU A 691 -11.36 -4.91 -0.76
CA GLU A 691 -9.92 -4.71 -0.67
C GLU A 691 -9.57 -4.50 0.81
N THR A 692 -8.64 -5.29 1.38
CA THR A 692 -8.26 -5.14 2.80
C THR A 692 -6.77 -5.39 3.04
N MET A 693 -6.27 -4.91 4.17
CA MET A 693 -4.89 -5.09 4.62
C MET A 693 -4.88 -5.85 5.95
N TYR A 694 -3.84 -6.66 6.18
CA TYR A 694 -3.60 -7.47 7.39
C TYR A 694 -4.54 -8.66 7.65
N GLY A 695 -5.72 -8.71 7.04
CA GLY A 695 -6.67 -9.79 7.28
C GLY A 695 -7.27 -9.73 8.69
N ASP A 696 -7.54 -10.88 9.28
CA ASP A 696 -8.28 -11.03 10.56
C ASP A 696 -9.66 -10.36 10.54
N MET A 697 -10.44 -10.66 9.50
CA MET A 697 -11.74 -10.05 9.27
C MET A 697 -12.79 -11.05 8.81
N MET A 698 -14.06 -10.69 9.00
CA MET A 698 -15.21 -11.44 8.51
C MET A 698 -16.08 -10.60 7.59
N VAL A 699 -16.51 -11.22 6.49
CA VAL A 699 -17.70 -10.84 5.74
C VAL A 699 -18.78 -11.86 6.08
N THR A 700 -19.90 -11.41 6.62
CA THR A 700 -21.01 -12.27 7.02
C THR A 700 -22.26 -11.89 6.25
N LEU A 701 -22.94 -12.87 5.67
CA LEU A 701 -24.23 -12.64 5.01
C LEU A 701 -25.34 -13.29 5.81
N SER A 702 -26.45 -12.59 6.01
CA SER A 702 -27.59 -13.04 6.79
C SER A 702 -28.92 -12.69 6.12
N ASP A 703 -29.99 -13.35 6.55
CA ASP A 703 -31.37 -13.09 6.15
C ASP A 703 -32.00 -11.90 6.89
N GLU A 704 -31.51 -11.58 8.08
CA GLU A 704 -31.85 -10.38 8.86
C GLU A 704 -30.59 -9.65 9.37
N PRO A 705 -30.65 -8.35 9.73
CA PRO A 705 -29.51 -7.65 10.30
C PRO A 705 -29.06 -8.29 11.62
N ILE A 706 -27.76 -8.56 11.74
CA ILE A 706 -27.11 -8.90 13.01
C ILE A 706 -27.18 -7.69 13.95
N ILE A 707 -27.73 -7.88 15.14
CA ILE A 707 -27.82 -6.88 16.21
C ILE A 707 -26.76 -7.19 17.26
N PRO A 708 -25.78 -6.29 17.49
CA PRO A 708 -24.79 -6.48 18.54
C PRO A 708 -25.45 -6.69 19.92
N ASP A 709 -24.85 -7.56 20.73
CA ASP A 709 -25.29 -7.90 22.10
C ASP A 709 -26.67 -8.57 22.24
N GLU A 710 -27.40 -8.80 21.14
CA GLU A 710 -28.65 -9.56 21.13
C GLU A 710 -28.41 -11.01 20.73
N LYS A 711 -28.98 -11.95 21.50
CA LYS A 711 -28.93 -13.37 21.13
C LYS A 711 -29.92 -13.64 20.00
N GLN A 712 -29.40 -13.84 18.78
CA GLN A 712 -30.18 -14.27 17.61
C GLN A 712 -29.89 -15.75 17.27
N PRO A 713 -30.37 -16.74 18.07
CA PRO A 713 -30.00 -18.16 17.91
C PRO A 713 -30.53 -18.82 16.63
N HIS A 714 -31.40 -18.13 15.88
CA HIS A 714 -31.99 -18.62 14.64
C HIS A 714 -31.38 -17.97 13.40
N ILE A 715 -30.51 -16.97 13.55
CA ILE A 715 -29.91 -16.28 12.42
C ILE A 715 -29.04 -17.25 11.62
N ARG A 716 -29.33 -17.36 10.32
CA ARG A 716 -28.59 -18.27 9.43
C ARG A 716 -27.63 -17.44 8.60
N CYS A 717 -26.35 -17.50 8.98
CA CYS A 717 -25.33 -16.76 8.26
C CYS A 717 -24.43 -17.63 7.39
N LEU A 718 -24.02 -17.07 6.24
CA LEU A 718 -22.77 -17.44 5.58
C LEU A 718 -21.65 -16.63 6.23
N VAL A 719 -20.67 -17.31 6.81
CA VAL A 719 -19.48 -16.68 7.41
C VAL A 719 -18.29 -16.91 6.49
N CYS A 720 -17.69 -15.82 6.01
CA CYS A 720 -16.45 -15.79 5.25
C CYS A 720 -15.38 -15.13 6.12
N TYR A 721 -14.43 -15.92 6.63
CA TYR A 721 -13.31 -15.44 7.44
C TYR A 721 -12.01 -15.40 6.64
N ILE A 722 -11.33 -14.27 6.69
CA ILE A 722 -9.98 -14.08 6.16
C ILE A 722 -9.01 -14.06 7.33
N ALA A 723 -8.07 -15.01 7.31
CA ALA A 723 -7.04 -15.14 8.33
C ALA A 723 -6.17 -13.89 8.44
N GLU A 724 -5.59 -13.69 9.63
CA GLU A 724 -4.54 -12.71 9.85
C GLU A 724 -3.33 -12.97 8.94
N LYS A 725 -2.57 -11.90 8.67
CA LYS A 725 -1.34 -11.97 7.90
C LYS A 725 -0.41 -13.08 8.45
N PRO A 726 0.08 -14.00 7.59
CA PRO A 726 0.93 -15.09 8.04
C PRO A 726 2.23 -14.60 8.69
N SER A 727 2.76 -15.41 9.63
CA SER A 727 4.00 -15.09 10.33
C SER A 727 5.20 -15.24 9.38
N MET A 728 5.99 -14.17 9.23
CA MET A 728 7.15 -14.09 8.33
C MET A 728 8.49 -14.13 9.08
N THR A 729 8.49 -14.56 10.36
CA THR A 729 9.70 -14.56 11.21
C THR A 729 10.60 -15.77 10.98
N THR A 730 10.08 -16.83 10.39
CA THR A 730 10.78 -18.09 10.12
C THR A 730 10.97 -18.34 8.61
N THR A 731 11.93 -19.20 8.24
CA THR A 731 12.09 -19.67 6.85
C THR A 731 10.93 -20.57 6.40
N SER A 732 10.14 -21.10 7.34
CA SER A 732 8.90 -21.84 7.10
C SER A 732 7.69 -20.90 7.02
N TYR A 733 6.84 -21.12 6.01
CA TYR A 733 5.56 -20.43 5.87
C TYR A 733 4.54 -21.00 6.86
N ASN A 734 3.88 -20.14 7.64
CA ASN A 734 2.81 -20.54 8.55
C ASN A 734 1.67 -19.50 8.51
N GLU A 735 0.46 -20.00 8.26
CA GLU A 735 -0.76 -19.21 8.13
C GLU A 735 -1.87 -19.83 8.97
N SER A 736 -2.59 -18.97 9.70
CA SER A 736 -3.91 -19.31 10.25
C SER A 736 -4.87 -19.64 9.11
N TYR A 737 -5.87 -20.49 9.33
CA TYR A 737 -6.74 -20.88 8.21
C TYR A 737 -7.80 -19.82 7.92
N SER A 738 -7.94 -19.46 6.65
CA SER A 738 -9.13 -18.77 6.13
C SER A 738 -10.23 -19.81 5.89
N TYR A 739 -11.51 -19.44 6.02
CA TYR A 739 -12.60 -20.43 5.89
C TYR A 739 -13.94 -19.86 5.42
N LEU A 740 -14.76 -20.78 4.90
CA LEU A 740 -16.19 -20.60 4.65
C LEU A 740 -16.99 -21.51 5.58
N ASN A 741 -18.04 -20.98 6.20
CA ASN A 741 -18.91 -21.77 7.07
C ASN A 741 -20.35 -21.28 7.06
N ALA A 742 -21.28 -22.17 7.43
CA ALA A 742 -22.65 -21.80 7.79
C ALA A 742 -22.81 -21.79 9.32
N GLY A 743 -23.46 -20.76 9.86
CA GLY A 743 -23.78 -20.68 11.29
C GLY A 743 -23.55 -19.30 11.89
N GLU A 744 -23.47 -19.23 13.21
CA GLU A 744 -23.31 -17.98 13.96
C GLU A 744 -21.87 -17.43 13.84
N PRO A 745 -21.69 -16.13 13.54
CA PRO A 745 -20.36 -15.54 13.40
C PRO A 745 -19.56 -15.51 14.71
N TYR A 746 -20.24 -15.36 15.85
CA TYR A 746 -19.63 -15.32 17.19
C TYR A 746 -18.94 -16.62 17.61
N ARG A 747 -19.18 -17.72 16.88
CA ARG A 747 -18.51 -19.01 17.11
C ARG A 747 -17.09 -19.05 16.55
N HIS A 748 -16.56 -17.94 16.03
CA HIS A 748 -15.19 -17.86 15.50
C HIS A 748 -14.15 -18.48 16.43
N GLY A 749 -14.16 -18.14 17.73
CA GLY A 749 -13.20 -18.68 18.69
C GLY A 749 -13.27 -20.21 18.81
N ILE A 750 -14.49 -20.76 18.82
CA ILE A 750 -14.72 -22.22 18.87
C ILE A 750 -14.26 -22.88 17.57
N ILE A 751 -14.57 -22.27 16.42
CA ILE A 751 -14.11 -22.76 15.12
C ILE A 751 -12.58 -22.76 15.13
N LYS A 752 -11.94 -21.66 15.51
CA LYS A 752 -10.47 -21.49 15.61
C LYS A 752 -9.82 -22.65 16.36
N THR A 753 -10.38 -23.04 17.50
CA THR A 753 -9.89 -24.13 18.35
C THR A 753 -10.20 -25.53 17.81
N ASN A 754 -11.42 -25.78 17.33
CA ASN A 754 -11.89 -27.13 16.99
C ASN A 754 -11.62 -27.53 15.53
N GLY A 755 -11.34 -26.57 14.64
CA GLY A 755 -11.06 -26.79 13.23
C GLY A 755 -12.25 -27.26 12.38
N GLN A 756 -13.45 -27.34 12.96
CA GLN A 756 -14.66 -27.78 12.25
C GLN A 756 -15.29 -26.61 11.49
N CYS A 757 -14.96 -26.49 10.21
CA CYS A 757 -15.58 -25.56 9.27
C CYS A 757 -15.96 -26.29 7.99
N SER A 758 -16.83 -25.66 7.19
CA SER A 758 -17.31 -26.31 5.96
C SER A 758 -16.22 -26.43 4.88
N SER A 759 -15.32 -25.44 4.80
CA SER A 759 -14.15 -25.46 3.91
C SER A 759 -13.11 -24.46 4.41
N SER A 760 -11.82 -24.78 4.32
CA SER A 760 -10.73 -23.91 4.79
C SER A 760 -9.42 -24.13 4.05
N SER A 761 -8.52 -23.16 4.10
CA SER A 761 -7.14 -23.30 3.60
C SER A 761 -6.13 -22.64 4.55
N ARG A 762 -4.96 -23.28 4.73
CA ARG A 762 -3.78 -22.79 5.48
C ARG A 762 -2.68 -22.28 4.55
N SER A 763 -3.00 -22.09 3.28
CA SER A 763 -2.10 -21.56 2.27
C SER A 763 -2.82 -20.54 1.39
N PHE A 764 -3.91 -19.97 1.89
CA PHE A 764 -4.75 -19.03 1.15
C PHE A 764 -3.96 -17.79 0.75
N HIS A 765 -3.03 -17.33 1.58
CA HIS A 765 -2.19 -16.16 1.27
C HIS A 765 -0.80 -16.52 0.71
N ARG A 766 -0.54 -17.78 0.35
CA ARG A 766 0.77 -18.22 -0.13
C ARG A 766 1.08 -17.56 -1.47
N GLY A 767 2.18 -16.80 -1.50
CA GLY A 767 2.57 -16.00 -2.67
C GLY A 767 1.88 -14.63 -2.82
N CYS A 768 1.04 -14.22 -1.86
CA CYS A 768 0.35 -12.92 -1.91
C CYS A 768 1.19 -11.76 -1.33
N ASN A 769 1.00 -10.55 -1.85
CA ASN A 769 1.59 -9.33 -1.29
C ASN A 769 0.79 -8.83 -0.09
N MET A 770 1.01 -9.43 1.09
CA MET A 770 0.29 -9.09 2.33
C MET A 770 0.79 -7.81 3.04
N GLU A 771 1.72 -7.06 2.45
CA GLU A 771 2.18 -5.75 2.96
C GLU A 771 1.41 -4.57 2.35
N GLU A 772 0.57 -4.85 1.37
CA GLU A 772 -0.31 -3.92 0.69
C GLU A 772 -1.77 -4.38 0.83
N PHE A 773 -2.67 -3.65 0.19
CA PHE A 773 -4.05 -4.06 0.12
C PHE A 773 -4.21 -5.29 -0.79
N SER A 774 -4.92 -6.31 -0.30
CA SER A 774 -5.30 -7.52 -1.03
C SER A 774 -6.78 -7.43 -1.42
N MET A 775 -7.07 -7.70 -2.68
CA MET A 775 -8.44 -7.76 -3.21
C MET A 775 -8.95 -9.21 -3.14
N TYR A 776 -10.15 -9.39 -2.60
CA TYR A 776 -10.81 -10.70 -2.49
C TYR A 776 -12.11 -10.72 -3.29
N CYS A 777 -12.54 -11.91 -3.67
CA CYS A 777 -13.81 -12.17 -4.32
C CYS A 777 -14.53 -13.33 -3.63
N LEU A 778 -15.77 -13.08 -3.20
CA LEU A 778 -16.71 -14.10 -2.77
C LEU A 778 -17.78 -14.27 -3.85
N LYS A 779 -17.72 -15.38 -4.57
CA LYS A 779 -18.72 -15.78 -5.58
C LYS A 779 -19.75 -16.71 -4.95
N ILE A 780 -21.03 -16.39 -5.13
CA ILE A 780 -22.16 -17.10 -4.55
C ILE A 780 -23.10 -17.47 -5.68
N ASP A 781 -23.22 -18.76 -5.98
CA ASP A 781 -24.18 -19.30 -6.92
C ASP A 781 -25.41 -19.81 -6.15
N LYS A 782 -26.49 -19.04 -6.19
CA LYS A 782 -27.75 -19.32 -5.50
C LYS A 782 -28.49 -20.52 -6.08
N GLN A 783 -28.24 -20.87 -7.34
CA GLN A 783 -28.88 -21.99 -8.02
C GLN A 783 -28.22 -23.32 -7.64
N THR A 784 -26.89 -23.37 -7.68
CA THR A 784 -26.15 -24.60 -7.35
C THR A 784 -25.89 -24.76 -5.86
N GLY A 785 -26.02 -23.68 -5.07
CA GLY A 785 -25.65 -23.66 -3.65
C GLY A 785 -24.14 -23.52 -3.43
N GLN A 786 -23.37 -23.22 -4.48
CA GLN A 786 -21.91 -23.14 -4.41
C GLN A 786 -21.46 -21.76 -3.94
N VAL A 787 -20.49 -21.73 -3.03
CA VAL A 787 -19.79 -20.52 -2.58
C VAL A 787 -18.30 -20.73 -2.79
N ILE A 788 -17.64 -19.75 -3.41
CA ILE A 788 -16.20 -19.78 -3.69
C ILE A 788 -15.59 -18.47 -3.21
N LEU A 789 -14.59 -18.58 -2.35
CA LEU A 789 -13.71 -17.49 -1.95
C LEU A 789 -12.39 -17.61 -2.71
N SER A 790 -11.94 -16.54 -3.35
CA SER A 790 -10.68 -16.45 -4.07
C SER A 790 -10.03 -15.08 -3.92
N HIS A 791 -8.75 -15.01 -4.30
CA HIS A 791 -8.10 -13.72 -4.57
C HIS A 791 -8.63 -13.10 -5.85
N ALA A 792 -8.64 -11.78 -5.86
CA ALA A 792 -8.79 -10.93 -7.03
C ALA A 792 -7.64 -9.91 -7.02
N GLY A 793 -7.58 -9.05 -8.03
CA GLY A 793 -6.52 -8.05 -8.19
C GLY A 793 -5.14 -8.69 -8.40
N PRO A 794 -4.05 -7.95 -8.13
CA PRO A 794 -2.69 -8.41 -8.47
C PRO A 794 -2.28 -9.77 -7.87
N ASN A 795 -2.81 -10.12 -6.70
CA ASN A 795 -2.48 -11.37 -6.03
C ASN A 795 -3.00 -12.61 -6.78
N SER A 796 -4.08 -12.50 -7.57
CA SER A 796 -4.62 -13.63 -8.36
C SER A 796 -3.67 -14.10 -9.46
N ILE A 797 -2.64 -13.31 -9.80
CA ILE A 797 -1.59 -13.71 -10.75
C ILE A 797 -0.70 -14.81 -10.15
N TYR A 798 -0.46 -14.76 -8.84
CA TYR A 798 0.52 -15.58 -8.12
C TYR A 798 -0.10 -16.61 -7.17
N CYS A 799 -1.35 -16.39 -6.75
CA CYS A 799 -2.08 -17.28 -5.87
C CYS A 799 -3.39 -17.72 -6.53
N TYR A 800 -3.50 -19.01 -6.80
CA TYR A 800 -4.69 -19.64 -7.39
C TYR A 800 -5.47 -20.46 -6.36
N GLU A 801 -5.11 -20.35 -5.08
CA GLU A 801 -5.81 -21.04 -4.00
C GLU A 801 -7.24 -20.51 -3.91
N THR A 802 -8.21 -21.43 -3.79
CA THR A 802 -9.62 -21.09 -3.63
C THR A 802 -10.21 -21.93 -2.51
N ILE A 803 -11.13 -21.34 -1.75
CA ILE A 803 -11.89 -22.04 -0.71
C ILE A 803 -13.32 -22.17 -1.24
N ALA A 804 -13.72 -23.39 -1.59
CA ALA A 804 -15.04 -23.66 -2.14
C ALA A 804 -15.85 -24.56 -1.21
N CYS A 805 -17.14 -24.27 -1.09
CA CYS A 805 -18.12 -25.06 -0.33
C CYS A 805 -19.44 -25.12 -1.09
N LYS A 806 -20.23 -26.18 -0.87
CA LYS A 806 -21.60 -26.29 -1.38
C LYS A 806 -22.57 -26.43 -0.21
N PHE A 807 -23.52 -25.51 -0.11
CA PHE A 807 -24.55 -25.51 0.92
C PHE A 807 -25.87 -26.05 0.36
N SER A 808 -26.54 -26.90 1.13
CA SER A 808 -27.92 -27.31 0.84
C SER A 808 -28.91 -26.24 1.33
N LYS A 809 -30.10 -26.16 0.72
CA LYS A 809 -31.17 -25.27 1.19
C LYS A 809 -31.57 -25.52 2.66
N ILE A 810 -31.37 -26.74 3.16
CA ILE A 810 -31.66 -27.12 4.55
C ILE A 810 -30.58 -26.56 5.49
N SER A 811 -29.30 -26.65 5.10
CA SER A 811 -28.18 -26.15 5.92
C SER A 811 -28.09 -24.63 5.91
N LEU A 812 -28.25 -24.02 4.72
CA LEU A 812 -28.19 -22.58 4.51
C LEU A 812 -28.80 -22.25 3.13
N ASP A 813 -29.96 -21.59 3.12
CA ASP A 813 -30.60 -21.16 1.87
C ASP A 813 -30.00 -19.83 1.38
N LEU A 814 -29.07 -19.91 0.43
CA LEU A 814 -28.39 -18.75 -0.16
C LEU A 814 -29.35 -17.75 -0.83
N ASN A 815 -30.60 -18.14 -1.13
CA ASN A 815 -31.61 -17.24 -1.70
C ASN A 815 -32.16 -16.24 -0.68
N LYS A 816 -32.09 -16.58 0.62
CA LYS A 816 -32.61 -15.74 1.70
C LYS A 816 -31.63 -14.70 2.20
N LEU A 817 -30.34 -14.86 1.90
CA LEU A 817 -29.30 -13.94 2.37
C LEU A 817 -29.42 -12.58 1.67
N GLN A 818 -29.62 -11.53 2.46
CA GLN A 818 -29.84 -10.16 1.98
C GLN A 818 -28.84 -9.15 2.54
N TYR A 819 -28.48 -9.28 3.81
CA TYR A 819 -27.67 -8.30 4.52
C TYR A 819 -26.21 -8.67 4.47
N VAL A 820 -25.35 -7.67 4.25
CA VAL A 820 -23.89 -7.82 4.26
C VAL A 820 -23.34 -7.15 5.51
N HIS A 821 -22.61 -7.92 6.29
CA HIS A 821 -21.99 -7.48 7.53
C HIS A 821 -20.47 -7.62 7.46
N VAL A 822 -19.75 -6.72 8.14
CA VAL A 822 -18.30 -6.80 8.29
C VAL A 822 -17.88 -6.66 9.75
N SER A 823 -16.84 -7.41 10.13
CA SER A 823 -16.29 -7.43 11.49
C SER A 823 -14.79 -7.71 11.48
N ALA A 824 -14.08 -7.29 12.53
CA ALA A 824 -12.64 -7.47 12.68
C ALA A 824 -12.29 -8.25 13.95
N GLY A 825 -11.16 -8.95 13.95
CA GLY A 825 -10.69 -9.69 15.09
C GLY A 825 -9.91 -8.82 16.07
N SER A 826 -8.65 -9.19 16.27
CA SER A 826 -7.74 -8.59 17.23
C SER A 826 -7.03 -7.34 16.72
N HIS A 827 -7.16 -7.05 15.43
CA HIS A 827 -6.48 -5.97 14.76
C HIS A 827 -7.45 -5.02 14.07
N LYS A 828 -6.95 -3.81 13.83
CA LYS A 828 -7.66 -2.80 13.05
C LYS A 828 -7.57 -3.17 11.57
N VAL A 829 -8.71 -3.20 10.89
CA VAL A 829 -8.79 -3.67 9.50
C VAL A 829 -9.37 -2.60 8.58
N PRO A 830 -8.58 -2.01 7.67
CA PRO A 830 -9.11 -1.14 6.64
C PRO A 830 -9.76 -1.95 5.53
N ILE A 831 -10.96 -1.56 5.11
CA ILE A 831 -11.72 -2.13 4.00
C ILE A 831 -11.99 -1.04 2.96
N ARG A 832 -11.61 -1.29 1.70
CA ARG A 832 -11.83 -0.40 0.57
C ARG A 832 -12.62 -1.14 -0.51
N ASP A 833 -13.37 -0.38 -1.31
CA ASP A 833 -14.08 -0.90 -2.48
C ASP A 833 -14.88 -2.18 -2.19
N LEU A 834 -15.65 -2.18 -1.09
CA LEU A 834 -16.60 -3.26 -0.84
C LEU A 834 -17.81 -3.11 -1.77
N ILE A 835 -17.89 -4.00 -2.76
CA ILE A 835 -18.82 -3.93 -3.91
C ILE A 835 -19.66 -5.20 -3.97
N ILE A 836 -20.93 -5.05 -4.36
CA ILE A 836 -21.82 -6.16 -4.71
C ILE A 836 -22.10 -6.08 -6.23
N SER A 837 -21.84 -7.16 -6.95
CA SER A 837 -22.06 -7.28 -8.40
C SER A 837 -22.79 -8.58 -8.75
N PHE A 838 -23.38 -8.62 -9.95
CA PHE A 838 -24.08 -9.78 -10.51
C PHE A 838 -23.41 -10.32 -11.77
N GLU A 839 -22.27 -9.73 -12.11
CA GLU A 839 -21.35 -10.17 -13.14
C GLU A 839 -19.91 -10.03 -12.63
N GLU A 840 -19.01 -10.85 -13.19
CA GLU A 840 -17.61 -10.79 -12.85
C GLU A 840 -16.98 -9.51 -13.39
N ILE A 841 -16.36 -8.72 -12.50
CA ILE A 841 -15.76 -7.44 -12.89
C ILE A 841 -14.36 -7.71 -13.44
N SER A 842 -14.23 -7.78 -14.77
CA SER A 842 -13.03 -8.27 -15.45
C SER A 842 -11.72 -7.54 -15.11
N ASP A 843 -11.78 -6.24 -14.85
CA ASP A 843 -10.59 -5.45 -14.51
C ASP A 843 -10.05 -5.71 -13.09
N LEU A 844 -10.86 -6.37 -12.24
CA LEU A 844 -10.43 -6.87 -10.94
C LEU A 844 -9.84 -8.29 -11.01
N HIS A 845 -9.73 -8.90 -12.19
CA HIS A 845 -9.12 -10.22 -12.36
C HIS A 845 -7.95 -10.16 -13.34
N PRO A 846 -6.86 -9.44 -13.00
CA PRO A 846 -5.69 -9.42 -13.85
C PRO A 846 -5.11 -10.84 -13.96
N SER A 847 -4.69 -11.18 -15.17
CA SER A 847 -4.11 -12.48 -15.48
C SER A 847 -2.69 -12.36 -16.01
N PHE A 848 -2.01 -13.49 -16.08
CA PHE A 848 -0.77 -13.64 -16.84
C PHE A 848 -1.06 -13.87 -18.34
N ASP A 849 -0.05 -13.62 -19.16
CA ASP A 849 -0.06 -13.82 -20.60
C ASP A 849 0.16 -15.31 -20.92
N MET A 850 -0.94 -16.05 -21.06
CA MET A 850 -0.89 -17.49 -21.38
C MET A 850 -0.29 -17.80 -22.75
N LYS A 851 -0.18 -16.81 -23.65
CA LYS A 851 0.31 -17.00 -25.02
C LYS A 851 1.81 -16.74 -25.15
N PHE A 852 2.43 -16.13 -24.14
CA PHE A 852 3.84 -15.79 -24.15
C PHE A 852 4.74 -17.02 -24.35
N LYS A 853 5.64 -16.94 -25.33
CA LYS A 853 6.72 -17.90 -25.55
C LYS A 853 8.07 -17.19 -25.54
N ARG A 854 9.10 -17.91 -25.12
CA ARG A 854 10.48 -17.42 -25.18
C ARG A 854 10.85 -17.13 -26.65
N GLY A 855 11.28 -15.90 -26.92
CA GLY A 855 11.63 -15.43 -28.27
C GLY A 855 10.59 -14.48 -28.89
N ASP A 856 9.40 -14.36 -28.29
CA ASP A 856 8.49 -13.26 -28.62
C ASP A 856 9.15 -11.95 -28.20
N ASP A 857 9.29 -10.98 -29.12
CA ASP A 857 9.84 -9.66 -28.81
C ASP A 857 8.99 -9.03 -27.68
N PRO A 858 9.53 -8.83 -26.47
CA PRO A 858 8.74 -8.41 -25.32
C PRO A 858 8.15 -7.01 -25.48
N PHE A 859 8.69 -6.20 -26.41
CA PHE A 859 8.16 -4.91 -26.80
C PHE A 859 8.39 -4.73 -28.30
N PRO A 860 7.34 -4.66 -29.14
CA PRO A 860 7.55 -4.41 -30.57
C PRO A 860 8.33 -3.11 -30.69
N ARG A 861 9.58 -3.18 -31.17
CA ARG A 861 10.43 -2.01 -31.37
C ARG A 861 9.62 -0.99 -32.17
N SER A 862 9.24 0.12 -31.52
CA SER A 862 8.69 1.24 -32.27
C SER A 862 9.79 1.65 -33.24
N LYS A 863 9.61 1.38 -34.53
CA LYS A 863 10.44 1.95 -35.59
C LYS A 863 10.25 3.46 -35.54
N LYS A 864 11.03 4.15 -34.71
CA LYS A 864 11.42 5.53 -34.96
C LYS A 864 12.80 5.43 -35.61
N SER A 865 12.83 5.15 -36.92
CA SER A 865 13.93 5.66 -37.71
C SER A 865 13.74 7.18 -37.72
N TYR A 866 14.76 7.89 -37.28
CA TYR A 866 14.92 9.28 -37.67
C TYR A 866 15.41 9.25 -39.12
N ASP A 867 14.47 9.22 -40.06
CA ASP A 867 14.74 9.58 -41.46
C ASP A 867 14.33 11.03 -41.67
N TYR A 868 15.35 11.89 -41.71
CA TYR A 868 15.26 13.15 -42.45
C TYR A 868 15.43 12.79 -43.93
N ASP A 869 14.34 12.59 -44.65
CA ASP A 869 14.07 13.22 -45.96
C ASP A 869 12.98 12.51 -46.78
N ARG A 870 12.20 13.39 -47.45
CA ARG A 870 11.30 13.16 -48.59
C ARG A 870 9.92 12.52 -48.34
N LEU A 871 8.97 13.43 -48.15
CA LEU A 871 7.64 13.36 -48.77
C LEU A 871 7.78 13.11 -50.29
N THR A 872 7.17 12.03 -50.80
CA THR A 872 6.25 12.08 -51.95
C THR A 872 5.60 10.71 -52.23
N SER A 873 4.27 10.73 -52.31
CA SER A 873 3.40 9.98 -53.22
C SER A 873 3.39 8.43 -53.25
N SER A 874 2.32 7.88 -52.67
CA SER A 874 1.33 6.98 -53.31
C SER A 874 1.67 5.55 -53.78
N LYS A 875 0.73 4.64 -53.42
CA LYS A 875 0.31 3.37 -54.07
C LYS A 875 0.97 2.04 -53.64
N ILE A 876 0.12 1.22 -53.00
CA ILE A 876 0.06 -0.27 -53.01
C ILE A 876 -0.12 -0.72 -54.49
N PRO A 877 0.46 -1.84 -55.02
CA PRO A 877 0.20 -3.21 -54.52
C PRO A 877 1.29 -4.31 -54.68
N TYR A 878 1.05 -5.39 -53.93
CA TYR A 878 1.40 -6.81 -54.14
C TYR A 878 2.29 -7.17 -55.34
N THR A 879 3.36 -7.95 -55.14
CA THR A 879 3.49 -9.34 -55.64
C THR A 879 4.76 -10.08 -55.16
N THR A 880 4.61 -11.39 -55.20
CA THR A 880 5.42 -12.58 -54.87
C THR A 880 6.79 -12.75 -55.55
N LEU A 881 7.55 -13.71 -54.98
CA LEU A 881 8.62 -14.58 -55.55
C LEU A 881 10.01 -14.28 -54.93
N SER A 882 10.62 -15.18 -54.15
CA SER A 882 11.11 -16.54 -54.40
C SER A 882 12.65 -16.55 -54.45
N THR A 883 13.24 -17.31 -53.52
CA THR A 883 14.47 -18.12 -53.65
C THR A 883 15.75 -17.48 -54.20
N LYS A 884 16.83 -17.55 -53.40
CA LYS A 884 17.98 -18.40 -53.74
C LYS A 884 18.95 -18.55 -52.57
N TYR A 885 19.11 -19.81 -52.15
CA TYR A 885 20.28 -20.31 -51.44
C TYR A 885 21.52 -20.21 -52.32
N LYS A 886 22.68 -19.91 -51.72
CA LYS A 886 23.98 -20.44 -52.15
C LYS A 886 24.85 -20.71 -50.93
N THR A 887 25.35 -21.94 -50.89
CA THR A 887 26.31 -22.53 -49.94
C THR A 887 27.70 -22.62 -50.58
N SER A 888 28.76 -22.38 -49.81
CA SER A 888 30.14 -22.93 -49.93
C SER A 888 30.99 -22.36 -48.78
N SER A 889 31.34 -23.11 -47.74
CA SER A 889 32.48 -24.03 -47.55
C SER A 889 33.87 -23.37 -47.43
N SER A 890 34.44 -23.47 -46.21
CA SER A 890 35.84 -23.56 -45.77
C SER A 890 36.92 -22.67 -46.42
N THR A 891 37.69 -21.95 -45.58
CA THR A 891 39.05 -22.32 -45.11
C THR A 891 39.49 -21.36 -44.02
N ASP A 892 40.41 -21.82 -43.17
CA ASP A 892 41.13 -21.09 -42.12
C ASP A 892 41.72 -19.76 -42.63
N ASP A 893 41.65 -18.69 -41.83
CA ASP A 893 42.69 -17.65 -41.81
C ASP A 893 42.59 -16.71 -40.60
N VAL A 894 43.76 -16.22 -40.24
CA VAL A 894 44.17 -15.39 -39.10
C VAL A 894 43.35 -14.10 -39.00
N PHE A 895 42.81 -13.78 -37.82
CA PHE A 895 42.12 -12.51 -37.57
C PHE A 895 43.13 -11.37 -37.40
N ASP A 896 43.32 -10.64 -38.50
CA ASP A 896 43.84 -9.27 -38.53
C ASP A 896 42.80 -8.33 -37.87
N TYR A 897 43.22 -7.55 -36.87
CA TYR A 897 42.34 -6.59 -36.20
C TYR A 897 42.50 -5.22 -36.88
N ASP A 898 41.74 -4.99 -37.94
CA ASP A 898 41.45 -3.62 -38.41
C ASP A 898 40.53 -2.94 -37.39
N VAL A 899 41.14 -2.28 -36.39
CA VAL A 899 40.45 -1.29 -35.57
C VAL A 899 40.50 0.02 -36.34
N ASP A 900 39.37 0.43 -36.90
CA ASP A 900 39.21 1.74 -37.55
C ASP A 900 39.65 2.86 -36.59
N ASP A 901 40.72 3.55 -36.95
CA ASP A 901 41.47 4.51 -36.16
C ASP A 901 40.79 5.90 -36.08
N LYS A 902 39.56 6.00 -35.56
CA LYS A 902 38.88 7.30 -35.38
C LYS A 902 38.02 7.40 -34.10
N ASN A 903 38.57 8.12 -33.13
CA ASN A 903 37.93 8.81 -31.99
C ASN A 903 37.11 7.97 -30.99
N LEU A 904 37.80 7.20 -30.14
CA LEU A 904 37.22 6.71 -28.88
C LEU A 904 37.01 7.88 -27.90
N ASP A 905 35.84 7.93 -27.26
CA ASP A 905 35.54 8.95 -26.25
C ASP A 905 36.53 8.86 -25.08
N PRO A 906 37.02 10.00 -24.53
CA PRO A 906 37.88 9.97 -23.35
C PRO A 906 37.18 9.31 -22.17
N CYS A 907 37.86 8.40 -21.47
CA CYS A 907 37.31 7.75 -20.30
C CYS A 907 36.96 8.80 -19.22
N PRO A 908 35.73 8.79 -18.66
CA PRO A 908 35.33 9.75 -17.63
C PRO A 908 36.17 9.66 -16.34
N TYR A 909 36.92 8.57 -16.15
CA TYR A 909 37.82 8.37 -15.02
C TYR A 909 39.31 8.65 -15.36
N SER A 910 39.64 8.95 -16.62
CA SER A 910 40.97 9.33 -17.11
C SER A 910 42.09 8.44 -16.53
N ILE A 911 43.21 9.03 -16.10
CA ILE A 911 44.35 8.34 -15.48
C ILE A 911 44.00 7.54 -14.20
N ASN A 912 42.84 7.79 -13.59
CA ASN A 912 42.36 7.05 -12.41
C ASN A 912 41.53 5.80 -12.78
N CYS A 913 41.40 5.46 -14.07
CA CYS A 913 40.61 4.32 -14.51
C CYS A 913 41.29 2.97 -14.22
N VAL A 914 40.72 2.21 -13.28
CA VAL A 914 41.15 0.82 -12.97
C VAL A 914 40.85 -0.18 -14.08
N LEU A 915 40.03 0.20 -15.07
CA LEU A 915 39.64 -0.65 -16.21
C LEU A 915 40.47 -0.38 -17.47
N GLN A 916 41.52 0.45 -17.40
CA GLN A 916 42.30 0.83 -18.58
C GLN A 916 43.02 -0.33 -19.26
N GLU A 917 43.17 -1.49 -18.61
CA GLU A 917 43.72 -2.71 -19.21
C GLU A 917 42.64 -3.73 -19.65
N SER A 918 41.35 -3.38 -19.56
CA SER A 918 40.25 -4.26 -19.97
C SER A 918 39.99 -4.14 -21.47
N LEU A 919 40.13 -5.24 -22.21
CA LEU A 919 39.89 -5.28 -23.67
C LEU A 919 38.50 -4.79 -24.08
N LYS A 920 37.48 -4.96 -23.23
CA LYS A 920 36.13 -4.44 -23.51
C LYS A 920 36.05 -2.93 -23.31
N HIS A 921 36.72 -2.43 -22.28
CA HIS A 921 36.74 -1.00 -21.94
C HIS A 921 37.59 -0.18 -22.93
N MET A 922 38.74 -0.73 -23.35
CA MET A 922 39.64 -0.12 -24.34
C MET A 922 39.04 -0.04 -25.76
N LYS A 923 37.95 -0.79 -26.04
CA LYS A 923 37.20 -0.66 -27.30
C LYS A 923 36.17 0.47 -27.28
N GLU A 924 35.83 0.97 -26.09
CA GLU A 924 34.79 1.97 -25.90
C GLU A 924 35.38 3.34 -25.49
N TYR A 925 36.51 3.35 -24.79
CA TYR A 925 37.10 4.58 -24.24
C TYR A 925 38.62 4.69 -24.44
N SER A 926 39.09 5.92 -24.66
CA SER A 926 40.52 6.27 -24.69
C SER A 926 41.02 6.74 -23.30
N HIS A 927 42.32 6.54 -23.02
CA HIS A 927 42.98 6.95 -21.76
C HIS A 927 44.26 7.73 -22.03
N PRO A 928 44.76 8.58 -21.13
CA PRO A 928 46.09 9.18 -21.29
C PRO A 928 47.19 8.12 -21.25
N CYS A 929 48.12 8.18 -22.21
CA CYS A 929 49.28 7.32 -22.23
C CYS A 929 50.15 7.60 -20.99
N PRO A 930 50.56 6.58 -20.21
CA PRO A 930 51.42 6.77 -19.05
C PRO A 930 52.73 7.50 -19.35
N TYR A 931 53.21 7.47 -20.59
CA TYR A 931 54.44 8.14 -21.03
C TYR A 931 54.20 9.39 -21.88
N SER A 932 52.93 9.79 -22.09
CA SER A 932 52.57 11.02 -22.81
C SER A 932 53.33 11.16 -24.15
N GLU A 933 53.99 12.30 -24.39
CA GLU A 933 54.79 12.54 -25.58
C GLU A 933 56.06 11.67 -25.70
N LEU A 934 56.52 11.03 -24.61
CA LEU A 934 57.71 10.18 -24.54
C LEU A 934 57.44 8.71 -24.88
N CYS A 935 56.19 8.34 -25.13
CA CYS A 935 55.84 6.98 -25.55
C CYS A 935 56.53 6.62 -26.88
N ARG A 936 57.24 5.48 -26.91
CA ARG A 936 57.92 4.97 -28.11
C ARG A 936 57.02 4.07 -28.97
N SER A 937 55.82 3.77 -28.49
CA SER A 937 54.87 2.81 -29.10
C SER A 937 53.56 3.47 -29.53
N LYS A 938 53.57 4.77 -29.88
CA LYS A 938 52.35 5.55 -30.16
C LYS A 938 51.43 4.88 -31.20
N ASP A 939 52.03 4.30 -32.23
CA ASP A 939 51.31 3.66 -33.34
C ASP A 939 50.76 2.25 -33.00
N LYS A 940 51.05 1.71 -31.81
CA LYS A 940 50.64 0.36 -31.38
C LYS A 940 49.52 0.35 -30.33
N GLU A 941 49.16 1.52 -29.79
CA GLU A 941 48.21 1.64 -28.68
C GLU A 941 47.16 2.72 -28.98
N PRO A 942 46.24 2.50 -29.95
CA PRO A 942 45.27 3.52 -30.41
C PRO A 942 44.22 3.89 -29.35
N HIS A 943 44.08 3.09 -28.29
CA HIS A 943 43.24 3.40 -27.13
C HIS A 943 43.92 4.34 -26.12
N LEU A 944 45.19 4.73 -26.35
CA LEU A 944 45.91 5.70 -25.53
C LEU A 944 46.09 7.03 -26.27
N THR A 945 45.76 8.12 -25.58
CA THR A 945 45.99 9.49 -26.02
C THR A 945 47.42 9.90 -25.65
N HIS A 946 48.17 10.41 -26.62
CA HIS A 946 49.59 10.77 -26.47
C HIS A 946 49.79 12.28 -26.40
N GLU A 947 48.84 12.99 -25.78
CA GLU A 947 48.89 14.44 -25.63
C GLU A 947 50.10 14.86 -24.79
N PRO A 948 50.79 15.98 -25.15
CA PRO A 948 51.97 16.42 -24.42
C PRO A 948 51.64 16.84 -22.98
N HIS A 949 52.24 16.18 -22.00
CA HIS A 949 52.12 16.52 -20.60
C HIS A 949 53.27 17.45 -20.17
N ARG A 950 53.04 18.75 -20.25
CA ARG A 950 54.08 19.78 -20.03
C ARG A 950 54.35 20.02 -18.55
N VAL A 951 55.24 19.22 -17.96
CA VAL A 951 55.67 19.36 -16.57
C VAL A 951 57.18 19.49 -16.42
N GLU A 952 57.63 20.13 -15.36
CA GLU A 952 59.05 20.38 -15.11
C GLU A 952 59.80 19.07 -14.81
N GLN A 953 61.08 19.02 -15.16
CA GLN A 953 61.92 17.88 -14.83
C GLN A 953 62.33 17.93 -13.36
N CYS A 954 62.14 16.84 -12.62
CA CYS A 954 62.49 16.81 -11.20
C CYS A 954 63.98 17.08 -11.00
N SER A 955 64.32 18.02 -10.11
CA SER A 955 65.70 18.39 -9.76
C SER A 955 66.55 17.22 -9.26
N LEU A 956 65.90 16.20 -8.66
CA LEU A 956 66.56 15.01 -8.12
C LEU A 956 66.70 13.85 -9.12
N LYS A 957 66.12 13.96 -10.33
CA LYS A 957 66.16 12.96 -11.42
C LYS A 957 65.98 11.51 -10.94
N SER A 958 66.97 10.63 -11.13
CA SER A 958 66.93 9.21 -10.75
C SER A 958 67.10 8.96 -9.24
N SER A 959 67.49 9.98 -8.46
CA SER A 959 67.71 9.90 -7.01
C SER A 959 66.47 10.35 -6.21
N CYS A 960 65.34 10.57 -6.86
CA CYS A 960 64.12 11.04 -6.21
C CYS A 960 63.45 9.92 -5.40
N GLN A 961 63.16 10.19 -4.12
CA GLN A 961 62.48 9.23 -3.24
C GLN A 961 60.96 9.21 -3.43
N LYS A 962 60.40 10.09 -4.25
CA LYS A 962 58.95 10.22 -4.50
C LYS A 962 58.52 9.61 -5.84
N LEU A 963 59.28 8.64 -6.35
CA LEU A 963 58.94 7.96 -7.60
C LEU A 963 57.66 7.12 -7.48
N ASP A 964 57.24 6.76 -6.27
CA ASP A 964 56.01 6.00 -5.99
C ASP A 964 54.81 6.87 -5.58
N ASP A 965 54.94 8.20 -5.63
CA ASP A 965 53.88 9.15 -5.29
C ASP A 965 53.14 9.60 -6.58
N PRO A 966 51.87 9.21 -6.77
CA PRO A 966 51.10 9.58 -7.96
C PRO A 966 50.98 11.09 -8.17
N LEU A 967 50.86 11.90 -7.11
CA LEU A 967 50.74 13.35 -7.22
C LEU A 967 52.08 14.01 -7.62
N HIS A 968 53.18 13.45 -7.14
CA HIS A 968 54.52 13.91 -7.53
C HIS A 968 54.80 13.61 -9.00
N ARG A 969 54.44 12.41 -9.48
CA ARG A 969 54.67 11.96 -10.87
C ARG A 969 53.88 12.78 -11.89
N VAL A 970 52.70 13.22 -11.49
CA VAL A 970 51.89 14.18 -12.23
C VAL A 970 52.52 15.56 -12.33
N LYS A 971 53.26 16.02 -11.32
CA LYS A 971 53.82 17.38 -11.28
C LYS A 971 55.24 17.48 -11.82
N TYR A 972 55.98 16.37 -11.81
CA TYR A 972 57.38 16.34 -12.18
C TYR A 972 57.75 15.12 -13.01
N ARG A 973 58.49 15.36 -14.08
CA ARG A 973 58.98 14.33 -14.99
C ARG A 973 60.29 13.70 -14.52
N HIS A 974 60.36 12.37 -14.66
CA HIS A 974 61.55 11.57 -14.36
C HIS A 974 61.98 10.75 -15.59
N PRO A 975 63.24 10.88 -16.08
CA PRO A 975 63.71 10.07 -17.21
C PRO A 975 63.59 8.57 -16.95
N GLY A 976 62.95 7.86 -17.88
CA GLY A 976 62.79 6.39 -17.81
C GLY A 976 61.60 5.89 -17.00
N TYR A 977 60.78 6.78 -16.42
CA TYR A 977 59.58 6.44 -15.66
C TYR A 977 58.33 7.08 -16.29
N PRO A 978 57.13 6.49 -16.16
CA PRO A 978 55.92 7.09 -16.70
C PRO A 978 55.56 8.41 -16.00
N ASP A 979 54.93 9.35 -16.70
CA ASP A 979 54.38 10.55 -16.08
C ASP A 979 53.17 10.22 -15.18
N PHE A 980 52.43 9.15 -15.50
CA PHE A 980 51.28 8.69 -14.71
C PHE A 980 51.48 7.29 -14.15
N LEU A 981 51.12 7.08 -12.88
CA LEU A 981 51.04 5.73 -12.31
C LEU A 981 49.71 5.08 -12.70
N ILE A 982 49.77 3.81 -13.09
CA ILE A 982 48.63 3.02 -13.54
C ILE A 982 47.82 2.57 -12.31
N PRO A 983 46.51 2.85 -12.17
CA PRO A 983 45.73 2.30 -11.08
C PRO A 983 45.85 0.77 -10.97
N CYS A 984 46.33 0.31 -9.81
CA CYS A 984 46.43 -1.11 -9.48
C CYS A 984 45.02 -1.71 -9.44
N ARG A 985 44.82 -2.88 -10.06
CA ARG A 985 43.52 -3.58 -10.07
C ARG A 985 43.03 -3.93 -8.66
N ASP A 986 43.94 -4.19 -7.74
CA ASP A 986 43.62 -4.50 -6.33
C ASP A 986 43.48 -3.23 -5.47
N GLY A 987 43.77 -2.04 -6.00
CA GLY A 987 43.66 -0.75 -5.33
C GLY A 987 44.31 -0.76 -3.94
N LEU A 988 43.57 -0.28 -2.94
CA LEU A 988 44.00 -0.24 -1.53
C LEU A 988 44.28 -1.63 -0.93
N ASN A 989 43.82 -2.71 -1.56
CA ASN A 989 43.99 -4.09 -1.09
C ASN A 989 45.23 -4.78 -1.71
N CYS A 990 46.05 -4.08 -2.51
CA CYS A 990 47.24 -4.69 -3.10
C CYS A 990 48.27 -5.10 -2.04
N HIS A 991 48.67 -6.37 -2.06
CA HIS A 991 49.69 -6.89 -1.15
C HIS A 991 51.13 -6.72 -1.66
N ASN A 992 51.33 -6.34 -2.93
CA ASN A 992 52.66 -6.13 -3.51
C ASN A 992 53.16 -4.70 -3.22
N LYS A 993 53.98 -4.55 -2.17
CA LYS A 993 54.55 -3.26 -1.76
C LYS A 993 55.98 -3.03 -2.26
N THR A 994 56.44 -3.81 -3.24
CA THR A 994 57.79 -3.65 -3.79
C THR A 994 57.95 -2.30 -4.48
N PHE A 995 59.15 -1.73 -4.41
CA PHE A 995 59.43 -0.43 -5.03
C PHE A 995 59.21 -0.44 -6.56
N ASP A 996 59.55 -1.54 -7.24
CA ASP A 996 59.29 -1.68 -8.69
C ASP A 996 57.78 -1.68 -9.02
N HIS A 997 56.94 -2.26 -8.16
CA HIS A 997 55.50 -2.20 -8.33
C HIS A 997 54.95 -0.79 -8.07
N ARG A 998 55.36 -0.16 -6.96
CA ARG A 998 54.84 1.17 -6.57
C ARG A 998 55.32 2.31 -7.47
N THR A 999 56.40 2.13 -8.22
CA THR A 999 56.86 3.11 -9.24
C THR A 999 56.14 3.01 -10.59
N LYS A 1000 55.27 1.99 -10.75
CA LYS A 1000 54.43 1.75 -11.93
C LYS A 1000 52.94 1.89 -11.64
N TYR A 1001 52.49 1.52 -10.44
CA TYR A 1001 51.07 1.48 -10.09
C TYR A 1001 50.68 2.36 -8.90
N SER A 1002 49.48 2.94 -8.94
CA SER A 1002 48.84 3.65 -7.81
C SER A 1002 47.85 2.74 -7.08
N HIS A 1003 47.69 2.91 -5.77
CA HIS A 1003 46.91 2.04 -4.89
C HIS A 1003 45.66 2.73 -4.33
N GLY A 1004 45.07 3.64 -5.11
CA GLY A 1004 43.81 4.32 -4.77
C GLY A 1004 43.97 5.79 -4.41
N GLU A 1005 45.18 6.34 -4.46
CA GLU A 1005 45.43 7.78 -4.43
C GLU A 1005 44.84 8.40 -5.70
N LYS A 1006 43.83 9.26 -5.55
CA LYS A 1006 43.15 9.91 -6.68
C LYS A 1006 43.87 11.19 -7.07
N ILE A 1007 44.11 11.35 -8.37
CA ILE A 1007 44.61 12.60 -8.94
C ILE A 1007 43.41 13.40 -9.47
N GLU A 1008 43.26 14.65 -9.02
CA GLU A 1008 42.18 15.53 -9.49
C GLU A 1008 42.40 15.93 -10.96
N THR A 1009 41.47 15.54 -11.83
CA THR A 1009 41.57 15.78 -13.28
C THR A 1009 41.42 17.25 -13.67
N SER A 1010 40.99 18.12 -12.76
CA SER A 1010 40.89 19.57 -12.98
C SER A 1010 42.24 20.28 -13.04
N GLU A 1011 43.32 19.69 -12.51
CA GLU A 1011 44.68 20.25 -12.62
C GLU A 1011 45.28 20.07 -14.05
N PHE A 1012 44.66 19.26 -14.92
CA PHE A 1012 45.21 18.86 -16.23
C PHE A 1012 44.61 19.56 -17.46
N MET A 1013 43.37 20.02 -17.37
CA MET A 1013 42.61 20.46 -18.56
C MET A 1013 42.58 21.98 -18.78
N SER A 1014 43.45 22.76 -18.13
CA SER A 1014 43.55 24.18 -18.45
C SER A 1014 44.43 24.39 -19.68
N TYR A 1015 43.90 24.25 -20.91
CA TYR A 1015 44.20 25.13 -22.06
C TYR A 1015 43.24 24.91 -23.25
N ASP A 1016 42.73 26.06 -23.71
CA ASP A 1016 41.97 26.44 -24.91
C ASP A 1016 40.52 25.95 -25.13
N THR A 1017 39.64 26.94 -25.19
CA THR A 1017 38.18 26.84 -25.18
C THR A 1017 37.64 27.35 -26.50
N SER A 1018 37.18 26.46 -27.37
CA SER A 1018 36.21 26.82 -28.41
C SER A 1018 35.44 25.61 -28.92
N HIS A 1019 34.54 25.05 -28.11
CA HIS A 1019 33.22 24.52 -28.50
C HIS A 1019 32.54 23.86 -27.29
N LYS A 1020 31.58 24.57 -26.69
CA LYS A 1020 30.70 24.05 -25.65
C LYS A 1020 29.54 23.27 -26.27
N PRO A 1021 29.13 22.17 -25.64
CA PRO A 1021 27.72 21.99 -25.28
C PRO A 1021 27.54 21.97 -23.76
N SER A 1022 26.41 22.50 -23.31
CA SER A 1022 26.06 22.70 -21.91
C SER A 1022 25.78 21.38 -21.18
N SER A 1023 26.49 21.15 -20.07
CA SER A 1023 26.10 20.21 -19.02
C SER A 1023 26.08 20.98 -17.69
N LYS A 1024 24.89 21.11 -17.10
CA LYS A 1024 24.70 21.51 -15.70
C LYS A 1024 24.43 20.24 -14.90
N TYR A 1025 25.45 19.75 -14.22
CA TYR A 1025 25.32 18.88 -13.05
C TYR A 1025 26.29 19.40 -11.99
N HIS A 1026 25.74 19.90 -10.90
CA HIS A 1026 26.45 20.24 -9.65
C HIS A 1026 25.82 19.35 -8.57
N PRO A 1027 26.58 18.55 -7.82
CA PRO A 1027 26.18 18.09 -6.51
C PRO A 1027 26.86 18.98 -5.46
N GLU A 1028 26.07 19.79 -4.76
CA GLU A 1028 26.49 20.40 -3.50
C GLU A 1028 26.43 19.31 -2.40
N TYR A 1029 27.59 18.87 -1.92
CA TYR A 1029 27.72 18.27 -0.60
C TYR A 1029 28.38 19.31 0.30
N ARG A 1030 27.63 19.82 1.28
CA ARG A 1030 28.18 20.59 2.40
C ARG A 1030 28.81 19.61 3.38
N ASP A 1031 30.11 19.77 3.59
CA ASP A 1031 30.83 19.23 4.75
C ASP A 1031 30.29 19.89 6.02
N THR A 1032 29.83 19.07 6.98
CA THR A 1032 29.67 19.49 8.37
C THR A 1032 30.86 18.96 9.16
N GLU A 1033 31.62 19.90 9.71
CA GLU A 1033 32.77 19.71 10.59
C GLU A 1033 32.45 18.77 11.76
N TYR A 1034 33.28 17.73 11.92
CA TYR A 1034 33.33 16.91 13.13
C TYR A 1034 34.15 17.63 14.20
N THR A 1035 33.50 18.02 15.29
CA THR A 1035 34.18 18.45 16.52
C THR A 1035 34.61 17.23 17.33
N HIS A 1036 35.92 17.10 17.56
CA HIS A 1036 36.51 16.10 18.45
C HIS A 1036 36.14 16.39 19.92
N VAL A 1037 35.34 15.52 20.53
CA VAL A 1037 35.23 15.42 22.00
C VAL A 1037 36.24 14.37 22.47
N LYS A 1038 37.27 14.82 23.19
CA LYS A 1038 38.19 13.95 23.93
C LYS A 1038 37.47 13.38 25.16
N THR A 1039 37.29 12.06 25.22
CA THR A 1039 36.97 11.36 26.47
C THR A 1039 38.16 10.52 26.91
N SER A 1040 38.54 10.70 28.17
CA SER A 1040 39.72 10.15 28.83
C SER A 1040 39.48 8.73 29.36
N ASP A 1041 39.62 7.71 28.52
CA ASP A 1041 39.72 6.33 28.99
C ASP A 1041 40.91 5.65 28.29
N GLN A 1042 41.95 5.29 29.06
CA GLN A 1042 43.22 4.75 28.56
C GLN A 1042 43.17 3.23 28.27
N ARG A 1043 41.99 2.60 28.32
CA ARG A 1043 41.79 1.17 28.11
C ARG A 1043 41.61 0.82 26.63
N THR A 1044 42.23 -0.28 26.19
CA THR A 1044 42.16 -0.73 24.79
C THR A 1044 40.75 -1.24 24.48
N PRO A 1045 40.10 -0.87 23.36
CA PRO A 1045 38.76 -1.39 23.04
C PRO A 1045 38.75 -2.92 22.95
N CYS A 1046 37.81 -3.57 23.63
CA CYS A 1046 37.70 -5.02 23.55
C CYS A 1046 37.37 -5.45 22.11
N ARG A 1047 38.16 -6.36 21.53
CA ARG A 1047 37.95 -6.83 20.13
C ARG A 1047 36.57 -7.45 19.87
N TYR A 1048 35.88 -7.88 20.93
CA TYR A 1048 34.55 -8.49 20.86
C TYR A 1048 33.40 -7.50 21.10
N GLY A 1049 33.70 -6.22 21.36
CA GLY A 1049 32.71 -5.17 21.56
C GLY A 1049 31.65 -5.55 22.60
N SER A 1050 30.39 -5.22 22.34
CA SER A 1050 29.25 -5.55 23.21
C SER A 1050 28.96 -7.04 23.37
N ASN A 1051 29.64 -7.93 22.64
CA ASN A 1051 29.44 -9.38 22.66
C ASN A 1051 30.52 -10.13 23.48
N CYS A 1052 31.28 -9.42 24.32
CA CYS A 1052 32.32 -10.03 25.13
C CYS A 1052 31.74 -10.84 26.30
N TYR A 1053 31.95 -12.16 26.29
CA TYR A 1053 31.41 -13.08 27.30
C TYR A 1053 32.00 -12.91 28.71
N VAL A 1054 33.10 -12.16 28.84
CA VAL A 1054 33.76 -11.81 30.13
C VAL A 1054 33.54 -10.36 30.52
N GLN A 1055 32.48 -9.70 30.04
CA GLN A 1055 32.16 -8.30 30.38
C GLN A 1055 31.94 -8.02 31.88
N ASN A 1056 31.80 -9.06 32.71
CA ASN A 1056 31.64 -8.96 34.16
C ASN A 1056 32.92 -9.35 34.94
N ASN A 1057 34.03 -9.69 34.25
CA ASN A 1057 35.30 -10.04 34.87
C ASN A 1057 36.11 -8.76 35.14
N SER A 1058 36.44 -8.49 36.40
CA SER A 1058 37.11 -7.25 36.82
C SER A 1058 38.46 -7.04 36.16
N ASP A 1059 39.23 -8.11 35.96
CA ASP A 1059 40.58 -8.03 35.40
C ASP A 1059 40.51 -7.68 33.92
N HIS A 1060 39.56 -8.29 33.20
CA HIS A 1060 39.28 -7.98 31.79
C HIS A 1060 38.77 -6.54 31.60
N CYS A 1061 37.85 -6.09 32.45
CA CYS A 1061 37.36 -4.71 32.42
C CYS A 1061 38.42 -3.68 32.83
N SER A 1062 39.48 -4.08 33.54
CA SER A 1062 40.59 -3.18 33.88
C SER A 1062 41.49 -2.86 32.67
N GLU A 1063 41.60 -3.80 31.72
CA GLU A 1063 42.44 -3.64 30.52
C GLU A 1063 41.65 -3.18 29.29
N TYR A 1064 40.37 -3.58 29.17
CA TYR A 1064 39.57 -3.37 27.96
C TYR A 1064 38.28 -2.57 28.17
N SER A 1065 37.99 -1.64 27.26
CA SER A 1065 36.76 -0.83 27.25
C SER A 1065 35.65 -1.47 26.38
N HIS A 1066 34.39 -1.37 26.82
CA HIS A 1066 33.19 -1.89 26.11
C HIS A 1066 32.16 -0.76 25.86
N PRO A 1067 31.39 -0.79 24.76
CA PRO A 1067 30.50 0.31 24.36
C PRO A 1067 29.27 0.58 25.25
N CYS A 1068 29.11 -0.10 26.40
CA CYS A 1068 27.89 -0.06 27.21
C CYS A 1068 28.09 0.37 28.68
N GLU A 1069 29.26 0.91 29.04
CA GLU A 1069 29.53 1.39 30.42
C GLU A 1069 28.88 2.75 30.69
N TYR A 1070 27.56 2.80 30.92
CA TYR A 1070 26.92 3.90 31.66
C TYR A 1070 26.69 3.47 33.11
N LYS A 1071 27.46 4.09 34.01
CA LYS A 1071 27.56 3.78 35.44
C LYS A 1071 26.19 3.76 36.15
N SER A 1072 25.71 2.58 36.54
CA SER A 1072 24.69 2.45 37.58
C SER A 1072 25.34 2.62 38.95
N LYS A 1073 24.94 3.64 39.71
CA LYS A 1073 25.33 3.79 41.11
C LYS A 1073 24.74 2.65 41.93
N HIS A 1074 25.59 1.97 42.68
CA HIS A 1074 25.24 1.01 43.71
C HIS A 1074 24.24 1.62 44.72
N SER A 1075 23.07 1.02 44.86
CA SER A 1075 22.25 1.11 46.07
C SER A 1075 22.28 -0.24 46.76
N THR A 1076 22.76 -0.22 47.99
CA THR A 1076 22.84 -1.30 48.97
C THR A 1076 21.53 -2.08 49.12
N SER A 1077 21.64 -3.40 49.10
CA SER A 1077 20.56 -4.35 49.35
C SER A 1077 19.97 -4.19 50.75
N SER A 1078 18.73 -3.72 50.84
CA SER A 1078 17.86 -3.99 51.99
C SER A 1078 17.12 -5.29 51.71
N SER A 1079 17.43 -6.36 52.46
CA SER A 1079 16.69 -7.62 52.42
C SER A 1079 15.26 -7.40 52.90
N VAL A 1080 14.31 -7.38 51.96
CA VAL A 1080 12.89 -7.43 52.29
C VAL A 1080 12.60 -8.83 52.81
N LYS A 1081 12.28 -8.97 54.10
CA LYS A 1081 11.85 -10.22 54.71
C LYS A 1081 10.54 -10.66 54.04
N ARG A 1082 10.60 -11.66 53.15
CA ARG A 1082 9.42 -12.36 52.63
C ARG A 1082 8.69 -13.03 53.81
N THR A 1083 7.37 -13.10 53.74
CA THR A 1083 6.58 -13.74 54.80
C THR A 1083 6.75 -15.25 54.67
N PRO A 1084 7.04 -16.03 55.75
CA PRO A 1084 7.15 -17.48 55.63
C PRO A 1084 5.85 -18.08 55.07
N CYS A 1085 5.95 -18.90 54.03
CA CYS A 1085 4.79 -19.60 53.50
C CYS A 1085 4.22 -20.51 54.60
N ARG A 1086 2.92 -20.35 54.90
CA ARG A 1086 2.24 -21.17 55.92
C ARG A 1086 2.31 -22.68 55.64
N TYR A 1087 2.54 -23.07 54.38
CA TYR A 1087 2.64 -24.46 53.95
C TYR A 1087 4.07 -25.02 53.91
N GLY A 1088 5.09 -24.19 54.19
CA GLY A 1088 6.51 -24.61 54.21
C GLY A 1088 6.92 -25.40 52.96
N ASN A 1089 7.71 -26.46 53.12
CA ASN A 1089 8.17 -27.31 52.01
C ASN A 1089 7.04 -28.07 51.26
N ASN A 1090 5.82 -28.07 51.82
CA ASN A 1090 4.63 -28.69 51.23
C ASN A 1090 3.78 -27.70 50.41
N CYS A 1091 4.27 -26.49 50.14
CA CYS A 1091 3.54 -25.55 49.28
C CYS A 1091 3.45 -26.06 47.84
N TRP A 1092 2.23 -26.31 47.38
CA TRP A 1092 1.91 -26.65 45.99
C TRP A 1092 2.28 -25.57 44.96
N ASP A 1093 2.35 -24.30 45.39
CA ASP A 1093 2.71 -23.14 44.56
C ASP A 1093 4.19 -22.75 44.65
N LYS A 1094 5.05 -23.60 45.23
CA LYS A 1094 6.49 -23.30 45.41
C LYS A 1094 7.27 -23.05 44.12
N ASN A 1095 6.71 -23.40 42.96
CA ASN A 1095 7.30 -23.14 41.64
C ASN A 1095 6.63 -21.97 40.90
N SER A 1096 5.62 -21.33 41.49
CA SER A 1096 4.96 -20.16 40.93
C SER A 1096 5.79 -18.91 41.19
N TYR A 1097 6.22 -18.26 40.11
CA TYR A 1097 7.02 -17.02 40.19
C TYR A 1097 6.32 -15.94 41.03
N GLN A 1098 4.99 -15.82 40.90
CA GLN A 1098 4.21 -14.83 41.65
C GLN A 1098 4.18 -15.14 43.15
N HIS A 1099 4.08 -16.42 43.52
CA HIS A 1099 4.03 -16.87 44.91
C HIS A 1099 5.38 -16.69 45.63
N CYS A 1100 6.48 -16.99 44.93
CA CYS A 1100 7.84 -16.87 45.49
C CYS A 1100 8.30 -15.41 45.67
N LEU A 1101 7.62 -14.44 45.05
CA LEU A 1101 7.86 -13.01 45.30
C LEU A 1101 7.30 -12.56 46.66
N GLU A 1102 6.20 -13.17 47.13
CA GLU A 1102 5.50 -12.77 48.35
C GLU A 1102 5.89 -13.61 49.57
N TYR A 1103 6.17 -14.91 49.35
CA TYR A 1103 6.44 -15.88 50.43
C TYR A 1103 7.82 -16.54 50.33
N SER A 1104 8.44 -16.83 51.47
CA SER A 1104 9.68 -17.62 51.57
C SER A 1104 9.40 -19.06 52.02
N HIS A 1105 10.12 -20.02 51.45
CA HIS A 1105 10.11 -21.43 51.85
C HIS A 1105 11.39 -21.79 52.63
N PRO A 1106 11.37 -22.83 53.46
CA PRO A 1106 12.55 -23.30 54.21
C PRO A 1106 13.80 -23.59 53.37
N ASP A 1107 13.63 -23.89 52.07
CA ASP A 1107 14.73 -24.22 51.15
C ASP A 1107 15.19 -23.01 50.29
N ASP A 1108 14.67 -21.78 50.53
CA ASP A 1108 14.92 -20.57 49.72
C ASP A 1108 16.23 -19.81 50.08
N GLU A 1109 17.22 -20.46 50.73
CA GLU A 1109 18.54 -19.85 51.04
C GLU A 1109 19.51 -19.78 49.85
#